data_AF-A0A9Q1L5L7-F1
#
_entry.id   AF-A0A9Q1L5L7-F1
#
_cell.length_a   1.000
_cell.length_b   1.000
_cell.length_c   1.000
_cell.angle_alpha   90.00
_cell.angle_beta   90.00
_cell.angle_gamma   90.00
#
_symmetry.space_group_name_H-M   'P 1'
#
loop_
_entity.id
_entity.type
_entity.pdbx_description
1 polymer ?
#
loop_
_entity_poly.entity_id
_entity_poly.type
_entity_poly.pdbx_seq_one_letter_code
_entity_poly.pdbx_strand_id
1 'polypeptide(L)'
;MTHVAEPTEESFAAGIKLGSLKGSIKFESLNKSQVVLSGNFTIWSENNTFEMGFFKTNDETKWYLGIWFASIPTPTYVWVANRERPIKNPYLSTVEITEDGKLVLKEDSRTIVWETNNLEKASDVKLLEQGNLVLVSGEGVLVWQSFDFPTDTWLPGMNLTATKWLTSWKSTNDPSPGRYSLRLQTQTYGEIVLFYNGTYPYWSTGNWTKNENIFAGVPEMTVPYIYNFHFISPFTPMASFGYSEVPLETGMAPPLTRFIVDFNGQIKQFTWIQQAQSWNMFWSQPENLCSTYGLCGNLGFCNSKSLNPCKCLPGFSPLDGDSWDAGDFTGGCHRESNEVCSKNDGFEEVGMVGYDGARVVSVTGTRSECEKNCLGNCSCIGLYHNERTNLCKSLYRSLLNLRNLTSDGTIEDKLYVRVKGGVNTQKKQIQGKLLVIEMICGFVVILSVGIGTFLIFRRRRIRKKKKDEEDVFPIMNLKSAEIEGDKGNGQKRAEGGNSALSPTKKFVSLEMETPSGSGGETLIYGGSSMEQTELHSAPSTMLADYPPVQGFQDLKSLIGMESGKLWTIAGMGSALETLCGQAFGAGQIELLGVYLQRSWIILTVSCFCIMPLYIFSTPILKLLGQRDDIAELAGKFSIQIIPQMFSLAINFPTQKFLQAQSNVAILAWAGFMALVMHIGVLFLFIRVFRWGVTGAAAAYDVSAWVIALAQVVYIVGWCKDSWKGLSWLALKELWPFVKLSVASAVMICLEIWYFMTIIVLTGHLENPVIAVGSLSICMNLNGWEGMFFIGINAAISVRVSNELGSGHPRAAKYSVFITVAESLLIGIFCMVLIILTKDHFALLFTSSEKMQKAVSKLAYLLAVTMLLNSVQPVISGVAVGGGWQALVAYINLACYYVIGLPLGFLLGYKTRLGVQGIWMGMIFGTFLQTVILCIIVYKTNWNDEVAQASERMRKWSGISDESGTQ
;
A
#
# COMPACT_ATOMS: atom_id res chain seq x y z
N MET A 1 -51.87 -46.52 -0.10
CA MET A 1 -53.12 -45.90 -0.54
C MET A 1 -52.93 -44.40 -0.42
N THR A 2 -52.56 -43.74 -1.50
CA THR A 2 -52.33 -42.29 -1.56
C THR A 2 -53.03 -41.80 -2.81
N HIS A 3 -54.20 -41.19 -2.61
CA HIS A 3 -54.98 -40.54 -3.65
C HIS A 3 -54.20 -39.32 -4.15
N VAL A 4 -53.89 -39.35 -5.45
CA VAL A 4 -53.52 -38.18 -6.25
C VAL A 4 -54.80 -37.39 -6.48
N ALA A 5 -54.81 -36.12 -6.08
CA ALA A 5 -55.87 -35.17 -6.44
C ALA A 5 -55.34 -34.31 -7.60
N GLU A 6 -56.04 -34.39 -8.74
CA GLU A 6 -55.89 -33.54 -9.92
C GLU A 6 -56.19 -32.07 -9.57
N PRO A 7 -55.50 -31.08 -10.17
CA PRO A 7 -55.93 -29.70 -10.10
C PRO A 7 -56.96 -29.41 -11.22
N THR A 8 -58.13 -28.95 -10.79
CA THR A 8 -59.25 -28.50 -11.63
C THR A 8 -58.91 -27.23 -12.41
N GLU A 9 -59.23 -27.26 -13.71
CA GLU A 9 -59.36 -26.11 -14.60
C GLU A 9 -60.40 -25.11 -14.07
N GLU A 10 -60.02 -23.84 -13.89
CA GLU A 10 -60.88 -22.65 -14.11
C GLU A 10 -60.13 -21.37 -13.69
N SER A 11 -59.60 -20.63 -14.67
CA SER A 11 -59.51 -19.15 -14.68
C SER A 11 -58.71 -18.64 -15.89
N PHE A 12 -59.25 -18.82 -17.09
CA PHE A 12 -58.86 -18.04 -18.27
C PHE A 12 -60.12 -17.38 -18.85
N ALA A 13 -60.38 -16.13 -18.47
CA ALA A 13 -61.38 -15.29 -19.14
C ALA A 13 -61.16 -13.80 -18.82
N ALA A 14 -60.14 -13.21 -19.44
CA ALA A 14 -60.11 -11.77 -19.74
C ALA A 14 -59.17 -11.56 -20.94
N GLY A 15 -59.69 -11.71 -22.16
CA GLY A 15 -58.94 -11.47 -23.39
C GLY A 15 -58.57 -10.00 -23.52
N ILE A 16 -57.28 -9.69 -23.43
CA ILE A 16 -56.74 -8.36 -23.75
C ILE A 16 -56.52 -8.32 -25.27
N LYS A 17 -57.36 -7.56 -25.99
CA LYS A 17 -57.16 -7.27 -27.42
C LYS A 17 -56.09 -6.19 -27.54
N LEU A 18 -54.88 -6.56 -28.00
CA LEU A 18 -53.84 -5.59 -28.33
C LEU A 18 -54.22 -4.86 -29.62
N GLY A 19 -54.39 -3.54 -29.54
CA GLY A 19 -54.68 -2.68 -30.69
C GLY A 19 -53.56 -2.71 -31.75
N SER A 20 -53.92 -2.40 -33.00
CA SER A 20 -53.02 -2.37 -34.16
C SER A 20 -51.88 -1.36 -33.98
N LEU A 21 -50.72 -1.82 -33.49
CA LEU A 21 -49.48 -1.04 -33.37
C LEU A 21 -48.55 -1.30 -34.58
N LYS A 22 -47.88 -0.25 -35.05
CA LYS A 22 -47.08 -0.21 -36.29
C LYS A 22 -45.68 -0.79 -36.06
N GLY A 23 -45.53 -2.08 -36.36
CA GLY A 23 -44.22 -2.76 -36.35
C GLY A 23 -44.34 -4.28 -36.47
N SER A 24 -45.44 -4.78 -37.03
CA SER A 24 -45.75 -6.21 -37.12
C SER A 24 -45.21 -6.80 -38.41
N ILE A 25 -44.52 -7.93 -38.31
CA ILE A 25 -44.35 -8.82 -39.46
C ILE A 25 -45.66 -9.59 -39.59
N LYS A 26 -46.58 -9.12 -40.44
CA LYS A 26 -47.82 -9.85 -40.73
C LYS A 26 -47.48 -11.05 -41.62
N PHE A 27 -47.74 -12.25 -41.09
CA PHE A 27 -47.53 -13.50 -41.80
C PHE A 27 -48.82 -13.94 -42.51
N GLU A 28 -48.76 -14.17 -43.83
CA GLU A 28 -49.84 -14.81 -44.59
C GLU A 28 -49.92 -16.31 -44.25
N SER A 29 -51.13 -16.88 -44.36
CA SER A 29 -51.52 -18.26 -43.96
C SER A 29 -50.39 -19.29 -43.85
N LEU A 30 -50.16 -19.80 -42.63
CA LEU A 30 -49.18 -20.85 -42.29
C LEU A 30 -49.51 -22.19 -42.97
N ASN A 31 -49.00 -22.40 -44.19
CA ASN A 31 -49.01 -23.70 -44.89
C ASN A 31 -47.68 -24.48 -44.73
N LYS A 32 -46.66 -23.90 -44.07
CA LYS A 32 -45.34 -24.49 -43.74
C LYS A 32 -44.73 -23.81 -42.50
N SER A 33 -43.76 -24.46 -41.85
CA SER A 33 -42.95 -23.82 -40.78
C SER A 33 -42.22 -22.58 -41.30
N GLN A 34 -42.22 -21.51 -40.51
CA GLN A 34 -41.67 -20.21 -40.90
C GLN A 34 -40.51 -19.80 -40.01
N VAL A 35 -39.34 -19.59 -40.62
CA VAL A 35 -38.12 -19.17 -39.93
C VAL A 35 -38.26 -17.71 -39.48
N VAL A 36 -38.12 -17.50 -38.19
CA VAL A 36 -38.17 -16.21 -37.50
C VAL A 36 -36.77 -15.59 -37.42
N LEU A 37 -35.76 -16.40 -37.09
CA LEU A 37 -34.39 -15.94 -36.90
C LEU A 37 -33.38 -17.06 -37.21
N SER A 38 -32.23 -16.72 -37.81
CA SER A 38 -31.14 -17.66 -38.11
C SER A 38 -29.79 -16.93 -38.15
N GLY A 39 -28.67 -17.64 -37.90
CA GLY A 39 -27.33 -17.05 -38.00
C GLY A 39 -27.13 -15.80 -37.14
N ASN A 40 -26.72 -14.69 -37.75
CA ASN A 40 -26.46 -13.41 -37.06
C ASN A 40 -27.63 -12.41 -37.15
N PHE A 41 -28.80 -12.84 -37.65
CA PHE A 41 -29.96 -11.95 -37.69
C PHE A 41 -30.51 -11.73 -36.28
N THR A 42 -31.03 -10.53 -36.02
CA THR A 42 -31.62 -10.13 -34.74
C THR A 42 -32.98 -9.48 -34.93
N ILE A 43 -33.82 -9.54 -33.89
CA ILE A 43 -35.14 -8.91 -33.83
C ILE A 43 -35.09 -7.76 -32.85
N TRP A 44 -35.70 -6.65 -33.22
CA TRP A 44 -35.67 -5.40 -32.47
C TRP A 44 -37.07 -5.05 -31.97
N SER A 45 -37.14 -4.43 -30.79
CA SER A 45 -38.35 -3.74 -30.37
C SER A 45 -38.59 -2.48 -31.24
N GLU A 46 -39.82 -1.98 -31.28
CA GLU A 46 -40.24 -0.87 -32.16
C GLU A 46 -39.36 0.40 -32.08
N ASN A 47 -38.90 0.79 -30.87
CA ASN A 47 -38.01 1.92 -30.63
C ASN A 47 -36.55 1.51 -30.41
N ASN A 48 -36.17 0.26 -30.70
CA ASN A 48 -34.82 -0.27 -30.49
C ASN A 48 -34.35 -0.18 -29.03
N THR A 49 -35.24 -0.42 -28.07
CA THR A 49 -34.87 -0.52 -26.64
C THR A 49 -34.28 -1.89 -26.33
N PHE A 50 -34.88 -2.94 -26.88
CA PHE A 50 -34.44 -4.33 -26.72
C PHE A 50 -34.14 -4.99 -28.06
N GLU A 51 -33.18 -5.91 -28.03
CA GLU A 51 -32.76 -6.73 -29.16
C GLU A 51 -32.75 -8.21 -28.73
N MET A 52 -33.16 -9.09 -29.64
CA MET A 52 -33.15 -10.53 -29.46
C MET A 52 -32.30 -11.21 -30.54
N GLY A 53 -31.48 -12.17 -30.14
CA GLY A 53 -30.69 -12.96 -31.07
C GLY A 53 -29.81 -14.01 -30.40
N PHE A 54 -28.90 -14.58 -31.20
CA PHE A 54 -27.91 -15.53 -30.71
C PHE A 54 -26.70 -14.81 -30.12
N PHE A 55 -26.27 -15.24 -28.93
CA PHE A 55 -25.10 -14.71 -28.26
C PHE A 55 -24.26 -15.83 -27.65
N LYS A 56 -23.02 -15.48 -27.30
CA LYS A 56 -22.10 -16.29 -26.51
C LYS A 56 -21.54 -15.44 -25.39
N THR A 57 -21.12 -16.09 -24.30
CA THR A 57 -20.45 -15.43 -23.17
C THR A 57 -18.94 -15.42 -23.42
N ASN A 58 -18.20 -16.41 -22.90
CA ASN A 58 -16.74 -16.55 -23.04
C ASN A 58 -16.30 -17.95 -23.52
N ASP A 59 -17.15 -18.97 -23.41
CA ASP A 59 -16.90 -20.30 -23.96
C ASP A 59 -17.16 -20.29 -25.48
N GLU A 60 -16.13 -20.50 -26.30
CA GLU A 60 -16.26 -20.44 -27.76
C GLU A 60 -17.23 -21.50 -28.33
N THR A 61 -17.61 -22.48 -27.52
CA THR A 61 -18.40 -23.64 -27.98
C THR A 61 -19.89 -23.58 -27.65
N LYS A 62 -20.35 -22.63 -26.82
CA LYS A 62 -21.75 -22.56 -26.33
C LYS A 62 -22.45 -21.28 -26.77
N TRP A 63 -23.59 -21.44 -27.42
CA TRP A 63 -24.45 -20.37 -27.89
C TRP A 63 -25.84 -20.43 -27.26
N TYR A 64 -26.42 -19.25 -27.07
CA TYR A 64 -27.70 -19.05 -26.41
C TYR A 64 -28.56 -18.08 -27.21
N LEU A 65 -29.87 -18.30 -27.21
CA LEU A 65 -30.86 -17.35 -27.70
C LEU A 65 -31.32 -16.48 -26.52
N GLY A 66 -31.14 -15.17 -26.64
CA GLY A 66 -31.50 -14.25 -25.55
C GLY A 66 -31.99 -12.90 -26.02
N ILE A 67 -32.43 -12.12 -25.04
CA ILE A 67 -32.87 -10.73 -25.19
C ILE A 67 -31.93 -9.86 -24.34
N TRP A 68 -31.51 -8.71 -24.87
CA TRP A 68 -30.66 -7.73 -24.18
C TRP A 68 -31.08 -6.30 -24.52
N PHE A 69 -30.58 -5.33 -23.76
CA PHE A 69 -30.75 -3.92 -24.07
C PHE A 69 -29.94 -3.54 -25.31
N ALA A 70 -30.60 -3.00 -26.34
CA ALA A 70 -29.98 -2.73 -27.63
C ALA A 70 -29.10 -1.46 -27.63
N SER A 71 -29.42 -0.50 -26.76
CA SER A 71 -28.74 0.79 -26.66
C SER A 71 -27.51 0.80 -25.74
N ILE A 72 -27.18 -0.34 -25.12
CA ILE A 72 -26.08 -0.48 -24.16
C ILE A 72 -24.83 -1.07 -24.86
N PRO A 73 -23.65 -0.42 -24.79
CA PRO A 73 -22.43 -0.88 -25.48
C PRO A 73 -21.94 -2.27 -25.07
N THR A 74 -22.11 -2.62 -23.80
CA THR A 74 -21.81 -3.94 -23.24
C THR A 74 -23.10 -4.74 -23.12
N PRO A 75 -23.28 -5.84 -23.89
CA PRO A 75 -24.53 -6.59 -23.90
C PRO A 75 -25.00 -6.95 -22.50
N THR A 76 -26.17 -6.43 -22.11
CA THR A 76 -26.80 -6.73 -20.83
C THR A 76 -28.01 -7.61 -21.09
N TYR A 77 -27.82 -8.92 -20.93
CA TYR A 77 -28.86 -9.92 -21.16
C TYR A 77 -29.91 -9.89 -20.05
N VAL A 78 -31.18 -9.98 -20.45
CA VAL A 78 -32.35 -9.91 -19.56
C VAL A 78 -33.22 -11.17 -19.61
N TRP A 79 -33.09 -11.97 -20.67
CA TRP A 79 -33.80 -13.22 -20.84
C TRP A 79 -33.01 -14.19 -21.73
N VAL A 80 -33.10 -15.49 -21.44
CA VAL A 80 -32.39 -16.55 -22.18
C VAL A 80 -33.31 -17.77 -22.32
N ALA A 81 -33.57 -18.19 -23.55
CA ALA A 81 -34.49 -19.29 -23.85
C ALA A 81 -33.91 -20.66 -23.47
N ASN A 82 -32.73 -20.98 -24.02
CA ASN A 82 -32.11 -22.30 -23.95
C ASN A 82 -30.98 -22.38 -22.91
N ARG A 83 -31.19 -21.74 -21.75
CA ARG A 83 -30.16 -21.64 -20.70
C ARG A 83 -29.66 -22.99 -20.17
N GLU A 84 -30.49 -24.03 -20.22
CA GLU A 84 -30.13 -25.39 -19.79
C GLU A 84 -29.41 -26.20 -20.88
N ARG A 85 -29.68 -25.90 -22.16
CA ARG A 85 -29.19 -26.65 -23.30
C ARG A 85 -28.63 -25.69 -24.37
N PRO A 86 -27.34 -25.31 -24.29
CA PRO A 86 -26.71 -24.47 -25.29
C PRO A 86 -26.66 -25.16 -26.66
N ILE A 87 -26.69 -24.36 -27.73
CA ILE A 87 -26.46 -24.83 -29.10
C ILE A 87 -24.98 -24.67 -29.46
N LYS A 88 -24.48 -25.44 -30.41
CA LYS A 88 -23.06 -25.40 -30.82
C LYS A 88 -22.76 -24.39 -31.92
N ASN A 89 -23.69 -24.18 -32.86
CA ASN A 89 -23.46 -23.35 -34.02
C ASN A 89 -24.72 -22.55 -34.40
N PRO A 90 -24.72 -21.21 -34.28
CA PRO A 90 -25.87 -20.37 -34.58
C PRO A 90 -26.21 -20.33 -36.09
N TYR A 91 -25.25 -20.60 -36.98
CA TYR A 91 -25.48 -20.60 -38.43
C TYR A 91 -26.21 -21.85 -38.93
N LEU A 92 -26.18 -22.94 -38.16
CA LEU A 92 -26.95 -24.16 -38.45
C LEU A 92 -28.28 -24.20 -37.69
N SER A 93 -28.43 -23.32 -36.71
CA SER A 93 -29.60 -23.25 -35.84
C SER A 93 -30.62 -22.25 -36.37
N THR A 94 -31.90 -22.55 -36.15
CA THR A 94 -33.01 -21.69 -36.58
C THR A 94 -34.05 -21.58 -35.48
N VAL A 95 -34.57 -20.38 -35.29
CA VAL A 95 -35.79 -20.13 -34.53
C VAL A 95 -36.94 -20.07 -35.52
N GLU A 96 -37.98 -20.87 -35.34
CA GLU A 96 -39.11 -20.93 -36.27
C GLU A 96 -40.45 -21.09 -35.54
N ILE A 97 -41.53 -20.63 -36.17
CA ILE A 97 -42.90 -20.96 -35.78
C ILE A 97 -43.30 -22.21 -36.57
N THR A 98 -43.63 -23.28 -35.85
CA THR A 98 -44.09 -24.55 -36.41
C THR A 98 -45.50 -24.44 -36.97
N GLU A 99 -45.94 -25.42 -37.78
CA GLU A 99 -47.32 -25.49 -38.29
C GLU A 99 -48.37 -25.61 -37.16
N ASP A 100 -47.95 -26.04 -35.98
CA ASP A 100 -48.76 -26.08 -34.77
C ASP A 100 -48.73 -24.77 -33.97
N GLY A 101 -48.09 -23.73 -34.51
CA GLY A 101 -48.06 -22.39 -33.91
C GLY A 101 -47.21 -22.31 -32.65
N LYS A 102 -46.26 -23.22 -32.44
CA LYS A 102 -45.24 -23.13 -31.39
C LYS A 102 -43.97 -22.50 -31.91
N LEU A 103 -43.33 -21.66 -31.10
CA LEU A 103 -41.99 -21.13 -31.37
C LEU A 103 -40.95 -22.15 -30.89
N VAL A 104 -40.09 -22.61 -31.80
CA VAL A 104 -39.08 -23.63 -31.52
C VAL A 104 -37.69 -23.13 -31.89
N LEU A 105 -36.71 -23.45 -31.05
CA LEU A 105 -35.29 -23.33 -31.36
C LEU A 105 -34.76 -24.71 -31.76
N LYS A 106 -34.29 -24.81 -32.99
CA LYS A 106 -33.67 -26.01 -33.55
C LYS A 106 -32.17 -25.84 -33.71
N GLU A 107 -31.38 -26.82 -33.28
CA GLU A 107 -29.92 -26.85 -33.48
C GLU A 107 -29.55 -27.31 -34.90
N ASP A 108 -30.35 -28.22 -35.43
CA ASP A 108 -30.31 -28.68 -36.82
C ASP A 108 -31.75 -29.01 -37.27
N SER A 109 -31.94 -29.43 -38.52
CA SER A 109 -33.27 -29.73 -39.07
C SER A 109 -34.13 -30.73 -38.26
N ARG A 110 -33.55 -31.52 -37.34
CA ARG A 110 -34.24 -32.59 -36.59
C ARG A 110 -34.25 -32.36 -35.08
N THR A 111 -33.32 -31.59 -34.53
CA THR A 111 -33.07 -31.51 -33.09
C THR A 111 -33.67 -30.22 -32.52
N ILE A 112 -34.80 -30.36 -31.80
CA ILE A 112 -35.40 -29.26 -31.02
C ILE A 112 -34.64 -29.15 -29.69
N VAL A 113 -34.19 -27.94 -29.39
CA VAL A 113 -33.43 -27.60 -28.17
C VAL A 113 -34.32 -26.91 -27.14
N TRP A 114 -35.25 -26.07 -27.59
CA TRP A 114 -36.20 -25.35 -26.75
C TRP A 114 -37.50 -25.10 -27.53
N GLU A 115 -38.64 -25.13 -26.86
CA GLU A 115 -39.96 -24.84 -27.45
C GLU A 115 -40.89 -24.12 -26.47
N THR A 116 -41.87 -23.38 -27.01
CA THR A 116 -42.94 -22.77 -26.22
C THR A 116 -44.05 -23.78 -25.89
N ASN A 117 -44.70 -23.57 -24.75
CA ASN A 117 -45.76 -24.44 -24.23
C ASN A 117 -47.17 -23.85 -24.42
N ASN A 118 -47.38 -23.04 -25.46
CA ASN A 118 -48.70 -22.49 -25.77
C ASN A 118 -49.68 -23.56 -26.24
N LEU A 119 -50.94 -23.43 -25.79
CA LEU A 119 -52.05 -24.31 -26.17
C LEU A 119 -52.69 -23.87 -27.49
N GLU A 120 -52.90 -22.56 -27.67
CA GLU A 120 -53.44 -21.99 -28.89
C GLU A 120 -52.34 -21.73 -29.93
N LYS A 121 -52.67 -21.91 -31.22
CA LYS A 121 -51.72 -21.71 -32.32
C LYS A 121 -51.34 -20.23 -32.43
N ALA A 122 -50.04 -19.93 -32.31
CA ALA A 122 -49.51 -18.61 -32.63
C ALA A 122 -49.38 -18.43 -34.15
N SER A 123 -49.64 -17.22 -34.63
CA SER A 123 -49.42 -16.80 -36.01
C SER A 123 -48.35 -15.74 -36.17
N ASP A 124 -48.01 -15.01 -35.11
CA ASP A 124 -47.04 -13.90 -35.14
C ASP A 124 -46.26 -13.83 -33.81
N VAL A 125 -45.05 -13.26 -33.87
CA VAL A 125 -44.10 -13.10 -32.77
C VAL A 125 -43.63 -11.66 -32.71
N LYS A 126 -43.65 -11.05 -31.52
CA LYS A 126 -43.29 -9.63 -31.34
C LYS A 126 -42.43 -9.43 -30.10
N LEU A 127 -41.40 -8.59 -30.22
CA LEU A 127 -40.62 -8.11 -29.09
C LEU A 127 -41.12 -6.72 -28.69
N LEU A 128 -41.67 -6.61 -27.48
CA LEU A 128 -42.24 -5.36 -26.96
C LEU A 128 -41.16 -4.46 -26.34
N GLU A 129 -41.49 -3.17 -26.18
CA GLU A 129 -40.59 -2.16 -25.58
C GLU A 129 -40.24 -2.42 -24.11
N GLN A 130 -40.97 -3.27 -23.43
CA GLN A 130 -40.64 -3.70 -22.06
C GLN A 130 -39.63 -4.86 -22.04
N GLY A 131 -39.24 -5.40 -23.21
CA GLY A 131 -38.41 -6.60 -23.32
C GLY A 131 -39.19 -7.91 -23.27
N ASN A 132 -40.53 -7.84 -23.31
CA ASN A 132 -41.41 -9.01 -23.33
C ASN A 132 -41.56 -9.54 -24.77
N LEU A 133 -41.18 -10.80 -25.00
CA LEU A 133 -41.38 -11.50 -26.26
C LEU A 133 -42.74 -12.19 -26.21
N VAL A 134 -43.66 -11.80 -27.10
CA VAL A 134 -45.03 -12.30 -27.12
C VAL A 134 -45.33 -13.07 -28.39
N LEU A 135 -46.10 -14.13 -28.26
CA LEU A 135 -46.75 -14.82 -29.37
C LEU A 135 -48.22 -14.45 -29.40
N VAL A 136 -48.74 -14.16 -30.58
CA VAL A 136 -50.15 -13.81 -30.78
C VAL A 136 -50.83 -14.73 -31.78
N SER A 137 -52.12 -15.01 -31.56
CA SER A 137 -52.97 -15.75 -32.48
C SER A 137 -53.34 -14.91 -33.70
N GLY A 138 -53.97 -15.54 -34.71
CA GLY A 138 -54.43 -14.86 -35.93
C GLY A 138 -55.44 -13.73 -35.66
N GLU A 139 -56.10 -13.74 -34.50
CA GLU A 139 -57.04 -12.70 -34.05
C GLU A 139 -56.37 -11.59 -33.22
N GLY A 140 -55.05 -11.68 -33.00
CA GLY A 140 -54.27 -10.73 -32.21
C GLY A 140 -54.37 -10.93 -30.70
N VAL A 141 -54.81 -12.11 -30.24
CA VAL A 141 -54.88 -12.47 -28.81
C VAL A 141 -53.52 -12.99 -28.36
N LEU A 142 -53.08 -12.59 -27.16
CA LEU A 142 -51.84 -13.07 -26.54
C LEU A 142 -51.96 -14.57 -26.18
N VAL A 143 -51.08 -15.41 -26.73
CA VAL A 143 -51.08 -16.88 -26.48
C VAL A 143 -49.84 -17.38 -25.72
N TRP A 144 -48.76 -16.60 -25.70
CA TRP A 144 -47.55 -16.88 -24.92
C TRP A 144 -46.75 -15.61 -24.68
N GLN A 145 -45.99 -15.54 -23.58
CA GLN A 145 -45.06 -14.45 -23.33
C GLN A 145 -43.81 -14.89 -22.55
N SER A 146 -42.67 -14.27 -22.83
CA SER A 146 -41.40 -14.56 -22.11
C SER A 146 -41.43 -14.14 -20.65
N PHE A 147 -42.24 -13.13 -20.30
CA PHE A 147 -42.40 -12.68 -18.91
C PHE A 147 -42.98 -13.74 -17.97
N ASP A 148 -43.62 -14.78 -18.52
CA ASP A 148 -44.10 -15.92 -17.73
C ASP A 148 -43.01 -16.95 -17.43
N PHE A 149 -41.83 -16.81 -18.05
CA PHE A 149 -40.65 -17.67 -17.88
C PHE A 149 -39.43 -16.82 -17.51
N PRO A 150 -39.38 -16.23 -16.31
CA PRO A 150 -38.27 -15.37 -15.91
C PRO A 150 -36.94 -16.12 -15.88
N THR A 151 -35.85 -15.38 -16.11
CA THR A 151 -34.48 -15.88 -15.87
C THR A 151 -33.94 -15.30 -14.56
N ASP A 152 -32.81 -14.60 -14.58
CA ASP A 152 -32.20 -13.97 -13.40
C ASP A 152 -32.60 -12.49 -13.23
N THR A 153 -33.05 -11.87 -14.32
CA THR A 153 -33.39 -10.44 -14.38
C THR A 153 -34.90 -10.20 -14.30
N TRP A 154 -35.29 -9.19 -13.54
CA TRP A 154 -36.66 -8.72 -13.39
C TRP A 154 -36.77 -7.30 -13.93
N LEU A 155 -37.66 -7.15 -14.92
CA LEU A 155 -37.86 -5.92 -15.70
C LEU A 155 -39.17 -5.20 -15.32
N PRO A 156 -39.30 -3.91 -15.67
CA PRO A 156 -40.54 -3.17 -15.49
C PRO A 156 -41.71 -3.84 -16.23
N GLY A 157 -42.86 -3.94 -15.58
CA GLY A 157 -44.06 -4.59 -16.11
C GLY A 157 -44.09 -6.12 -15.98
N MET A 158 -42.99 -6.75 -15.54
CA MET A 158 -42.96 -8.17 -15.24
C MET A 158 -43.49 -8.42 -13.83
N ASN A 159 -44.32 -9.45 -13.66
CA ASN A 159 -44.96 -9.79 -12.39
C ASN A 159 -44.48 -11.14 -11.85
N LEU A 160 -44.01 -11.15 -10.60
CA LEU A 160 -43.69 -12.34 -9.84
C LEU A 160 -44.94 -12.89 -9.15
N THR A 161 -45.10 -14.21 -9.20
CA THR A 161 -46.24 -14.94 -8.61
C THR A 161 -45.74 -16.20 -7.92
N ALA A 162 -46.65 -17.01 -7.35
CA ALA A 162 -46.29 -18.30 -6.76
C ALA A 162 -45.64 -19.28 -7.76
N THR A 163 -45.95 -19.15 -9.05
CA THR A 163 -45.44 -20.02 -10.11
C THR A 163 -44.41 -19.35 -11.03
N LYS A 164 -44.16 -18.05 -10.86
CA LYS A 164 -43.24 -17.24 -11.67
C LYS A 164 -42.21 -16.58 -10.77
N TRP A 165 -40.95 -16.99 -10.87
CA TRP A 165 -39.87 -16.55 -10.01
C TRP A 165 -38.56 -16.38 -10.77
N LEU A 166 -37.62 -15.63 -10.19
CA LEU A 166 -36.29 -15.45 -10.76
C LEU A 166 -35.34 -16.56 -10.29
N THR A 167 -34.43 -16.98 -11.16
CA THR A 167 -33.36 -17.94 -10.87
C THR A 167 -32.05 -17.41 -11.42
N SER A 168 -31.06 -17.24 -10.54
CA SER A 168 -29.74 -16.71 -10.88
C SER A 168 -29.09 -17.49 -12.00
N TRP A 169 -28.11 -16.88 -12.66
CA TRP A 169 -27.14 -17.65 -13.46
C TRP A 169 -26.26 -18.50 -12.54
N LYS A 170 -25.62 -19.51 -13.12
CA LYS A 170 -24.70 -20.39 -12.40
C LYS A 170 -23.38 -19.69 -12.10
N SER A 171 -22.89 -18.90 -13.05
CA SER A 171 -21.71 -18.03 -12.90
C SER A 171 -21.83 -16.83 -13.83
N THR A 172 -20.85 -15.92 -13.79
CA THR A 172 -20.76 -14.78 -14.72
C THR A 172 -20.79 -15.17 -16.20
N ASN A 173 -20.28 -16.36 -16.52
CA ASN A 173 -20.09 -16.83 -17.89
C ASN A 173 -21.03 -17.98 -18.29
N ASP A 174 -21.82 -18.51 -17.36
CA ASP A 174 -22.70 -19.65 -17.61
C ASP A 174 -24.15 -19.28 -17.23
N PRO A 175 -25.01 -18.97 -18.21
CA PRO A 175 -26.40 -18.57 -17.96
C PRO A 175 -27.29 -19.72 -17.48
N SER A 176 -26.79 -20.95 -17.38
CA SER A 176 -27.57 -22.07 -16.84
C SER A 176 -28.12 -21.77 -15.44
N PRO A 177 -29.22 -22.43 -15.03
CA PRO A 177 -29.83 -22.21 -13.72
C PRO A 177 -28.84 -22.40 -12.57
N GLY A 178 -28.62 -21.33 -11.80
CA GLY A 178 -27.80 -21.32 -10.60
C GLY A 178 -28.57 -21.82 -9.37
N ARG A 179 -27.94 -21.67 -8.20
CA ARG A 179 -28.51 -22.16 -6.92
C ARG A 179 -29.46 -21.17 -6.25
N TYR A 180 -29.53 -19.93 -6.71
CA TYR A 180 -30.27 -18.87 -6.04
C TYR A 180 -31.55 -18.54 -6.80
N SER A 181 -32.64 -18.34 -6.07
CA SER A 181 -33.91 -17.92 -6.66
C SER A 181 -34.67 -16.97 -5.76
N LEU A 182 -35.38 -16.01 -6.35
CA LEU A 182 -36.23 -15.04 -5.66
C LEU A 182 -37.69 -15.40 -5.91
N ARG A 183 -38.40 -15.86 -4.88
CA ARG A 183 -39.74 -16.44 -5.00
C ARG A 183 -40.73 -15.74 -4.07
N LEU A 184 -41.99 -15.68 -4.49
CA LEU A 184 -43.08 -15.33 -3.59
C LEU A 184 -43.34 -16.50 -2.62
N GLN A 185 -43.38 -16.22 -1.31
CA GLN A 185 -43.59 -17.24 -0.29
C GLN A 185 -45.01 -17.83 -0.39
N THR A 186 -45.13 -19.13 -0.67
CA THR A 186 -46.42 -19.78 -0.95
C THR A 186 -47.25 -20.10 0.29
N GLN A 187 -46.66 -19.98 1.49
CA GLN A 187 -47.40 -20.20 2.75
C GLN A 187 -48.22 -18.98 3.16
N THR A 188 -47.66 -17.78 2.97
CA THR A 188 -48.28 -16.52 3.41
C THR A 188 -48.72 -15.64 2.25
N TYR A 189 -48.16 -15.82 1.05
CA TYR A 189 -48.38 -14.98 -0.13
C TYR A 189 -48.19 -13.47 0.12
N GLY A 190 -47.42 -13.13 1.16
CA GLY A 190 -47.23 -11.76 1.64
C GLY A 190 -45.78 -11.33 1.72
N GLU A 191 -44.84 -12.21 1.38
CA GLU A 191 -43.39 -11.98 1.44
C GLU A 191 -42.70 -12.52 0.19
N ILE A 192 -41.62 -11.87 -0.23
CA ILE A 192 -40.71 -12.37 -1.26
C ILE A 192 -39.42 -12.81 -0.58
N VAL A 193 -38.92 -13.98 -0.97
CA VAL A 193 -37.87 -14.68 -0.25
C VAL A 193 -36.80 -15.15 -1.21
N LEU A 194 -35.55 -14.97 -0.82
CA LEU A 194 -34.39 -15.57 -1.49
C LEU A 194 -34.17 -17.00 -0.96
N PHE A 195 -34.12 -17.94 -1.90
CA PHE A 195 -33.93 -19.36 -1.65
C PHE A 195 -32.61 -19.86 -2.22
N TYR A 196 -31.89 -20.63 -1.40
CA TYR A 196 -30.77 -21.45 -1.83
C TYR A 196 -31.26 -22.86 -2.17
N ASN A 197 -30.88 -23.34 -3.35
CA ASN A 197 -31.27 -24.62 -3.96
C ASN A 197 -32.80 -24.83 -4.02
N GLY A 198 -33.56 -23.73 -4.05
CA GLY A 198 -35.03 -23.73 -4.04
C GLY A 198 -35.70 -24.17 -2.73
N THR A 199 -34.92 -24.58 -1.72
CA THR A 199 -35.46 -25.17 -0.48
C THR A 199 -35.15 -24.36 0.77
N TYR A 200 -33.97 -23.72 0.84
CA TYR A 200 -33.52 -23.05 2.06
C TYR A 200 -33.70 -21.53 1.95
N PRO A 201 -34.65 -20.92 2.69
CA PRO A 201 -34.81 -19.47 2.71
C PRO A 201 -33.69 -18.84 3.55
N TYR A 202 -33.00 -17.83 3.03
CA TYR A 202 -31.91 -17.14 3.75
C TYR A 202 -32.08 -15.63 3.87
N TRP A 203 -33.05 -15.05 3.16
CA TRP A 203 -33.43 -13.64 3.29
C TRP A 203 -34.89 -13.46 2.86
N SER A 204 -35.63 -12.58 3.53
CA SER A 204 -37.03 -12.26 3.23
C SER A 204 -37.21 -10.75 3.21
N THR A 205 -38.08 -10.25 2.32
CA THR A 205 -38.58 -8.88 2.36
C THR A 205 -39.39 -8.58 3.62
N GLY A 206 -39.82 -9.60 4.36
CA GLY A 206 -40.83 -9.47 5.41
C GLY A 206 -42.23 -9.25 4.83
N ASN A 207 -43.24 -9.27 5.71
CA ASN A 207 -44.64 -9.11 5.33
C ASN A 207 -44.93 -7.76 4.68
N TRP A 208 -45.82 -7.80 3.69
CA TRP A 208 -46.40 -6.63 3.04
C TRP A 208 -47.29 -5.83 3.99
N THR A 209 -46.98 -4.56 4.19
CA THR A 209 -47.81 -3.67 5.01
C THR A 209 -48.78 -2.90 4.11
N LYS A 210 -50.07 -3.28 4.14
CA LYS A 210 -51.12 -2.65 3.32
C LYS A 210 -51.28 -1.14 3.54
N ASN A 211 -50.97 -0.63 4.73
CA ASN A 211 -51.15 0.79 5.06
C ASN A 211 -50.04 1.67 4.45
N GLU A 212 -48.85 1.11 4.25
CA GLU A 212 -47.65 1.84 3.80
C GLU A 212 -47.24 1.45 2.38
N ASN A 213 -47.86 0.42 1.78
CA ASN A 213 -47.53 -0.13 0.46
C ASN A 213 -46.04 -0.47 0.29
N ILE A 214 -45.44 -1.03 1.34
CA ILE A 214 -44.04 -1.46 1.36
C ILE A 214 -43.90 -2.83 2.01
N PHE A 215 -42.77 -3.48 1.75
CA PHE A 215 -42.31 -4.59 2.54
C PHE A 215 -41.53 -4.10 3.76
N ALA A 216 -41.83 -4.67 4.94
CA ALA A 216 -41.24 -4.21 6.21
C ALA A 216 -39.70 -4.31 6.27
N GLY A 217 -39.10 -5.26 5.54
CA GLY A 217 -37.66 -5.49 5.44
C GLY A 217 -36.99 -4.84 4.23
N VAL A 218 -37.70 -3.95 3.51
CA VAL A 218 -37.15 -3.22 2.34
C VAL A 218 -37.50 -1.71 2.46
N PRO A 219 -36.91 -0.99 3.43
CA PRO A 219 -37.20 0.42 3.65
C PRO A 219 -36.87 1.30 2.43
N GLU A 220 -36.00 0.84 1.52
CA GLU A 220 -35.65 1.52 0.26
C GLU A 220 -36.84 1.69 -0.69
N MET A 221 -37.95 0.97 -0.49
CA MET A 221 -39.20 1.18 -1.22
C MET A 221 -39.88 2.52 -0.92
N THR A 222 -39.50 3.22 0.17
CA THR A 222 -40.10 4.48 0.61
C THR A 222 -39.65 5.72 -0.17
N VAL A 223 -38.83 5.55 -1.21
CA VAL A 223 -38.23 6.62 -2.02
C VAL A 223 -38.79 6.59 -3.46
N PRO A 224 -39.99 7.15 -3.74
CA PRO A 224 -40.78 6.78 -4.92
C PRO A 224 -40.56 7.69 -6.15
N TYR A 225 -39.33 8.11 -6.46
CA TYR A 225 -39.12 9.06 -7.57
C TYR A 225 -38.87 8.43 -8.95
N ILE A 226 -38.57 7.12 -9.02
CA ILE A 226 -38.36 6.37 -10.29
C ILE A 226 -39.27 5.14 -10.39
N TYR A 227 -39.69 4.54 -9.27
CA TYR A 227 -40.33 3.23 -9.25
C TYR A 227 -41.73 3.30 -8.66
N ASN A 228 -42.66 2.59 -9.28
CA ASN A 228 -43.98 2.33 -8.74
C ASN A 228 -44.14 0.82 -8.55
N PHE A 229 -44.17 0.38 -7.29
CA PHE A 229 -44.36 -1.03 -6.95
C PHE A 229 -45.85 -1.31 -6.73
N HIS A 230 -46.33 -2.44 -7.26
CA HIS A 230 -47.72 -2.86 -7.12
C HIS A 230 -47.81 -4.30 -6.63
N PHE A 231 -48.60 -4.50 -5.57
CA PHE A 231 -48.93 -5.83 -5.07
C PHE A 231 -50.43 -6.09 -5.20
N ILE A 232 -50.79 -6.94 -6.16
CA ILE A 232 -52.18 -7.33 -6.43
C ILE A 232 -52.52 -8.54 -5.56
N SER A 233 -53.69 -8.49 -4.90
CA SER A 233 -54.24 -9.56 -4.06
C SER A 233 -53.24 -10.17 -3.06
N PRO A 234 -52.49 -9.36 -2.27
CA PRO A 234 -51.51 -9.86 -1.32
C PRO A 234 -52.18 -10.77 -0.29
N PHE A 235 -51.44 -11.77 0.19
CA PHE A 235 -51.91 -12.81 1.13
C PHE A 235 -52.93 -13.80 0.55
N THR A 236 -53.05 -13.89 -0.78
CA THR A 236 -53.90 -14.88 -1.46
C THR A 236 -53.10 -15.67 -2.50
N PRO A 237 -53.56 -16.86 -2.94
CA PRO A 237 -52.90 -17.60 -4.02
C PRO A 237 -52.80 -16.84 -5.36
N MET A 238 -53.64 -15.81 -5.55
CA MET A 238 -53.63 -14.94 -6.73
C MET A 238 -52.65 -13.77 -6.61
N ALA A 239 -51.81 -13.77 -5.56
CA ALA A 239 -50.84 -12.73 -5.28
C ALA A 239 -49.86 -12.53 -6.44
N SER A 240 -49.72 -11.27 -6.88
CA SER A 240 -48.86 -10.87 -7.98
C SER A 240 -48.14 -9.57 -7.62
N PHE A 241 -46.81 -9.61 -7.59
CA PHE A 241 -45.98 -8.46 -7.28
C PHE A 241 -45.19 -8.01 -8.50
N GLY A 242 -45.24 -6.73 -8.81
CA GLY A 242 -44.58 -6.14 -9.98
C GLY A 242 -44.10 -4.74 -9.67
N TYR A 243 -43.36 -4.17 -10.63
CA TYR A 243 -43.01 -2.76 -10.59
C TYR A 243 -43.08 -2.14 -11.99
N SER A 244 -43.27 -0.84 -12.05
CA SER A 244 -43.16 -0.03 -13.27
C SER A 244 -42.28 1.19 -13.03
N GLU A 245 -41.77 1.79 -14.11
CA GLU A 245 -40.99 3.02 -14.04
C GLU A 245 -41.90 4.26 -14.14
N VAL A 246 -41.50 5.33 -13.46
CA VAL A 246 -42.18 6.63 -13.48
C VAL A 246 -41.23 7.67 -14.06
N PRO A 247 -41.63 8.48 -15.06
CA PRO A 247 -40.82 9.58 -15.57
C PRO A 247 -40.55 10.63 -14.48
N LEU A 248 -39.29 11.07 -14.36
CA LEU A 248 -38.91 12.16 -13.46
C LEU A 248 -39.47 13.52 -13.88
N GLU A 249 -39.63 13.74 -15.20
CA GLU A 249 -40.22 14.95 -15.76
C GLU A 249 -41.25 14.60 -16.83
N THR A 250 -42.30 15.41 -16.91
CA THR A 250 -43.38 15.25 -17.87
C THR A 250 -42.85 15.37 -19.31
N GLY A 251 -42.84 14.27 -20.05
CA GLY A 251 -42.41 14.24 -21.45
C GLY A 251 -41.04 13.61 -21.71
N MET A 252 -40.29 13.19 -20.67
CA MET A 252 -39.08 12.37 -20.83
C MET A 252 -39.37 10.88 -20.62
N ALA A 253 -38.60 10.02 -21.29
CA ALA A 253 -38.62 8.58 -21.02
C ALA A 253 -37.94 8.29 -19.67
N PRO A 254 -38.44 7.34 -18.87
CA PRO A 254 -37.76 6.93 -17.65
C PRO A 254 -36.38 6.32 -17.96
N PRO A 255 -35.42 6.41 -17.02
CA PRO A 255 -34.13 5.72 -17.17
C PRO A 255 -34.35 4.21 -17.20
N LEU A 256 -33.48 3.46 -17.90
CA LEU A 256 -33.56 2.00 -17.92
C LEU A 256 -33.25 1.44 -16.53
N THR A 257 -34.10 0.57 -16.01
CA THR A 257 -33.91 -0.07 -14.70
C THR A 257 -34.05 -1.58 -14.77
N ARG A 258 -33.43 -2.27 -13.81
CA ARG A 258 -33.59 -3.72 -13.64
C ARG A 258 -33.25 -4.17 -12.23
N PHE A 259 -33.87 -5.27 -11.81
CA PHE A 259 -33.40 -6.06 -10.68
C PHE A 259 -32.75 -7.35 -11.18
N ILE A 260 -31.75 -7.86 -10.49
CA ILE A 260 -31.07 -9.11 -10.84
C ILE A 260 -30.80 -9.95 -9.60
N VAL A 261 -31.13 -11.24 -9.67
CA VAL A 261 -30.63 -12.24 -8.73
C VAL A 261 -29.25 -12.66 -9.21
N ASP A 262 -28.22 -12.08 -8.62
CA ASP A 262 -26.84 -12.29 -9.02
C ASP A 262 -26.39 -13.72 -8.70
N PHE A 263 -25.37 -14.23 -9.41
CA PHE A 263 -24.86 -15.59 -9.22
C PHE A 263 -24.26 -15.82 -7.82
N ASN A 264 -23.91 -14.74 -7.11
CA ASN A 264 -23.50 -14.77 -5.70
C ASN A 264 -24.68 -14.79 -4.70
N GLY A 265 -25.92 -14.81 -5.20
CA GLY A 265 -27.15 -14.93 -4.43
C GLY A 265 -27.65 -13.64 -3.78
N GLN A 266 -27.13 -12.47 -4.16
CA GLN A 266 -27.76 -11.20 -3.80
C GLN A 266 -28.83 -10.80 -4.82
N ILE A 267 -29.93 -10.20 -4.36
CA ILE A 267 -30.79 -9.39 -5.21
C ILE A 267 -30.19 -7.99 -5.29
N LYS A 268 -30.01 -7.45 -6.50
CA LYS A 268 -29.43 -6.13 -6.75
C LYS A 268 -30.36 -5.29 -7.60
N GLN A 269 -30.45 -4.01 -7.28
CA GLN A 269 -31.20 -3.04 -8.08
C GLN A 269 -30.25 -2.14 -8.87
N PHE A 270 -30.51 -1.95 -10.16
CA PHE A 270 -29.69 -1.13 -11.05
C PHE A 270 -30.51 -0.10 -11.82
N THR A 271 -29.92 1.08 -12.00
CA THR A 271 -30.38 2.15 -12.90
C THR A 271 -29.27 2.47 -13.90
N TRP A 272 -29.59 2.56 -15.19
CA TRP A 272 -28.63 2.95 -16.23
C TRP A 272 -28.39 4.46 -16.22
N ILE A 273 -27.11 4.86 -16.15
CA ILE A 273 -26.71 6.27 -16.26
C ILE A 273 -26.15 6.51 -17.66
N GLN A 274 -26.91 7.23 -18.49
CA GLN A 274 -26.54 7.48 -19.89
C GLN A 274 -25.22 8.25 -20.03
N GLN A 275 -24.93 9.20 -19.13
CA GLN A 275 -23.70 10.02 -19.16
C GLN A 275 -22.45 9.21 -18.84
N ALA A 276 -22.55 8.25 -17.91
CA ALA A 276 -21.44 7.41 -17.47
C ALA A 276 -21.30 6.11 -18.29
N GLN A 277 -22.31 5.78 -19.11
CA GLN A 277 -22.39 4.51 -19.85
C GLN A 277 -22.18 3.30 -18.93
N SER A 278 -22.79 3.33 -17.75
CA SER A 278 -22.64 2.29 -16.73
C SER A 278 -23.92 2.07 -15.92
N TRP A 279 -24.13 0.82 -15.50
CA TRP A 279 -25.17 0.47 -14.53
C TRP A 279 -24.77 0.93 -13.13
N ASN A 280 -25.57 1.81 -12.53
CA ASN A 280 -25.41 2.23 -11.15
C ASN A 280 -26.23 1.34 -10.22
N MET A 281 -25.58 0.70 -9.24
CA MET A 281 -26.24 -0.17 -8.25
C MET A 281 -26.80 0.69 -7.12
N PHE A 282 -28.11 0.62 -6.88
CA PHE A 282 -28.78 1.43 -5.86
C PHE A 282 -28.75 0.75 -4.48
N TRP A 283 -29.13 -0.52 -4.42
CA TRP A 283 -28.97 -1.36 -3.23
C TRP A 283 -28.85 -2.84 -3.58
N SER A 284 -28.44 -3.63 -2.59
CA SER A 284 -28.36 -5.08 -2.68
C SER A 284 -28.74 -5.76 -1.37
N GLN A 285 -29.44 -6.89 -1.43
CA GLN A 285 -29.76 -7.71 -0.25
C GLN A 285 -29.34 -9.18 -0.44
N PRO A 286 -28.85 -9.86 0.62
CA PRO A 286 -28.43 -9.29 1.91
C PRO A 286 -27.28 -8.28 1.77
N GLU A 287 -27.26 -7.19 2.54
CA GLU A 287 -26.20 -6.16 2.46
C GLU A 287 -24.78 -6.73 2.63
N ASN A 288 -24.60 -7.58 3.64
CA ASN A 288 -23.36 -8.32 3.84
C ASN A 288 -23.37 -9.56 2.95
N LEU A 289 -22.47 -9.60 1.96
CA LEU A 289 -22.32 -10.73 1.03
C LEU A 289 -22.09 -12.08 1.75
N CYS A 290 -21.41 -12.10 2.89
CA CYS A 290 -21.23 -13.32 3.70
C CYS A 290 -22.49 -13.75 4.47
N SER A 291 -23.59 -13.02 4.35
CA SER A 291 -24.92 -13.50 4.78
C SER A 291 -25.64 -14.30 3.71
N THR A 292 -25.13 -14.31 2.47
CA THR A 292 -25.67 -15.21 1.44
C THR A 292 -25.33 -16.65 1.76
N TYR A 293 -26.36 -17.48 1.89
CA TYR A 293 -26.20 -18.88 2.22
C TYR A 293 -25.45 -19.65 1.13
N GLY A 294 -24.50 -20.48 1.53
CA GLY A 294 -23.78 -21.36 0.60
C GLY A 294 -22.79 -20.68 -0.35
N LEU A 295 -22.50 -19.38 -0.18
CA LEU A 295 -21.64 -18.60 -1.08
C LEU A 295 -20.27 -19.25 -1.32
N CYS A 296 -19.56 -19.65 -0.26
CA CYS A 296 -18.20 -20.21 -0.35
C CYS A 296 -18.15 -21.73 -0.50
N GLY A 297 -19.30 -22.38 -0.72
CA GLY A 297 -19.39 -23.84 -0.75
C GLY A 297 -19.05 -24.51 0.59
N ASN A 298 -18.94 -25.84 0.58
CA ASN A 298 -18.60 -26.62 1.76
C ASN A 298 -17.16 -26.36 2.20
N LEU A 299 -16.91 -26.19 3.50
CA LEU A 299 -15.59 -25.92 4.10
C LEU A 299 -14.93 -24.61 3.63
N GLY A 300 -15.61 -23.79 2.83
CA GLY A 300 -15.18 -22.45 2.48
C GLY A 300 -15.54 -21.45 3.55
N PHE A 301 -14.57 -20.61 3.92
CA PHE A 301 -14.69 -19.53 4.88
C PHE A 301 -14.95 -18.20 4.18
N CYS A 302 -16.01 -17.52 4.57
CA CYS A 302 -16.41 -16.22 4.03
C CYS A 302 -15.88 -15.06 4.89
N ASN A 303 -15.21 -14.13 4.22
CA ASN A 303 -14.76 -12.86 4.78
C ASN A 303 -15.15 -11.69 3.87
N SER A 304 -16.16 -10.94 4.28
CA SER A 304 -16.72 -9.82 3.52
C SER A 304 -15.79 -8.61 3.37
N LYS A 305 -14.66 -8.58 4.09
CA LYS A 305 -13.65 -7.52 4.02
C LYS A 305 -12.52 -7.82 3.02
N SER A 306 -12.55 -8.98 2.37
CA SER A 306 -11.53 -9.44 1.42
C SER A 306 -12.03 -9.29 -0.01
N LEU A 307 -11.15 -8.92 -0.94
CA LEU A 307 -11.48 -8.76 -2.37
C LEU A 307 -12.09 -10.05 -2.97
N ASN A 308 -11.49 -11.20 -2.62
CA ASN A 308 -12.11 -12.51 -2.79
C ASN A 308 -12.78 -12.89 -1.47
N PRO A 309 -14.13 -12.97 -1.43
CA PRO A 309 -14.86 -13.17 -0.18
C PRO A 309 -14.64 -14.58 0.38
N CYS A 310 -14.30 -15.55 -0.46
CA CYS A 310 -14.16 -16.96 -0.07
C CYS A 310 -12.70 -17.40 -0.01
N LYS A 311 -12.34 -18.06 1.09
CA LYS A 311 -11.02 -18.68 1.30
C LYS A 311 -11.21 -20.07 1.92
N CYS A 312 -10.29 -20.98 1.64
CA CYS A 312 -10.27 -22.25 2.35
C CYS A 312 -9.66 -22.10 3.74
N LEU A 313 -10.12 -22.92 4.69
CA LEU A 313 -9.52 -23.00 6.01
C LEU A 313 -8.09 -23.54 5.95
N PRO A 314 -7.24 -23.27 6.96
CA PRO A 314 -5.90 -23.84 7.01
C PRO A 314 -5.90 -25.37 6.85
N GLY A 315 -5.07 -25.90 5.94
CA GLY A 315 -5.00 -27.33 5.59
C GLY A 315 -6.07 -27.81 4.60
N PHE A 316 -6.79 -26.88 3.97
CA PHE A 316 -7.76 -27.14 2.91
C PHE A 316 -7.44 -26.30 1.66
N SER A 317 -7.74 -26.86 0.49
CA SER A 317 -7.56 -26.22 -0.81
C SER A 317 -8.86 -26.25 -1.62
N PRO A 318 -9.03 -25.34 -2.60
CA PRO A 318 -10.20 -25.34 -3.49
C PRO A 318 -10.37 -26.69 -4.18
N LEU A 319 -11.61 -27.15 -4.32
CA LEU A 319 -11.90 -28.41 -5.03
C LEU A 319 -11.60 -28.31 -6.53
N ASP A 320 -11.84 -27.14 -7.11
CA ASP A 320 -11.49 -26.78 -8.48
C ASP A 320 -10.83 -25.40 -8.45
N GLY A 321 -9.53 -25.34 -8.72
CA GLY A 321 -8.75 -24.10 -8.65
C GLY A 321 -9.13 -23.10 -9.75
N ASP A 322 -9.37 -23.58 -10.97
CA ASP A 322 -9.67 -22.73 -12.13
C ASP A 322 -11.02 -22.03 -11.94
N SER A 323 -12.04 -22.77 -11.49
CA SER A 323 -13.35 -22.20 -11.15
C SER A 323 -13.28 -21.23 -9.96
N TRP A 324 -12.47 -21.55 -8.95
CA TRP A 324 -12.30 -20.71 -7.76
C TRP A 324 -11.65 -19.36 -8.09
N ASP A 325 -10.62 -19.37 -8.94
CA ASP A 325 -9.93 -18.16 -9.40
C ASP A 325 -10.80 -17.30 -10.33
N ALA A 326 -11.73 -17.93 -11.06
CA ALA A 326 -12.75 -17.25 -11.86
C ALA A 326 -13.94 -16.70 -11.03
N GLY A 327 -13.96 -16.94 -9.71
CA GLY A 327 -15.00 -16.43 -8.79
C GLY A 327 -16.18 -17.36 -8.56
N ASP A 328 -16.14 -18.61 -9.05
CA ASP A 328 -17.10 -19.66 -8.70
C ASP A 328 -16.60 -20.48 -7.51
N PHE A 329 -17.14 -20.16 -6.33
CA PHE A 329 -16.78 -20.83 -5.07
C PHE A 329 -17.70 -22.00 -4.71
N THR A 330 -18.66 -22.35 -5.58
CA THR A 330 -19.71 -23.33 -5.25
C THR A 330 -19.20 -24.75 -5.01
N GLY A 331 -18.01 -25.07 -5.54
CA GLY A 331 -17.29 -26.32 -5.33
C GLY A 331 -16.75 -26.49 -3.91
N GLY A 332 -16.58 -25.40 -3.17
CA GLY A 332 -16.04 -25.43 -1.80
C GLY A 332 -14.58 -25.88 -1.73
N CYS A 333 -14.19 -26.33 -0.55
CA CYS A 333 -12.84 -26.74 -0.23
C CYS A 333 -12.79 -28.23 0.12
N HIS A 334 -11.66 -28.85 -0.17
CA HIS A 334 -11.33 -30.20 0.26
C HIS A 334 -10.04 -30.20 1.07
N ARG A 335 -9.79 -31.26 1.84
CA ARG A 335 -8.53 -31.38 2.59
C ARG A 335 -7.40 -31.70 1.62
N GLU A 336 -6.27 -31.01 1.75
CA GLU A 336 -5.09 -31.20 0.88
C GLU A 336 -4.47 -32.61 0.99
N SER A 337 -4.68 -33.29 2.11
CA SER A 337 -4.11 -34.62 2.36
C SER A 337 -5.14 -35.52 3.05
N ASN A 338 -5.38 -36.71 2.47
CA ASN A 338 -6.22 -37.74 3.10
C ASN A 338 -5.55 -38.42 4.31
N GLU A 339 -4.24 -38.18 4.54
CA GLU A 339 -3.45 -38.81 5.62
C GLU A 339 -3.51 -38.08 6.98
N VAL A 340 -4.43 -37.13 7.17
CA VAL A 340 -4.58 -36.39 8.45
C VAL A 340 -5.43 -37.21 9.42
N CYS A 341 -4.87 -38.34 9.84
CA CYS A 341 -5.32 -39.07 11.02
C CYS A 341 -4.14 -39.57 11.85
N SER A 342 -3.09 -38.73 11.94
CA SER A 342 -1.95 -39.03 12.80
C SER A 342 -2.23 -38.52 14.22
N LYS A 343 -1.71 -39.23 15.23
CA LYS A 343 -1.69 -38.71 16.61
C LYS A 343 -0.84 -37.43 16.75
N ASN A 344 -0.07 -37.07 15.73
CA ASN A 344 0.78 -35.88 15.67
C ASN A 344 0.12 -34.68 14.94
N ASP A 345 -1.15 -34.80 14.54
CA ASP A 345 -1.89 -33.65 14.02
C ASP A 345 -2.11 -32.61 15.13
N GLY A 346 -2.34 -31.35 14.76
CA GLY A 346 -2.64 -30.32 15.75
C GLY A 346 -3.75 -29.40 15.29
N PHE A 347 -3.90 -28.28 15.99
CA PHE A 347 -5.04 -27.40 15.87
C PHE A 347 -4.61 -25.95 15.63
N GLU A 348 -5.20 -25.31 14.62
CA GLU A 348 -4.98 -23.89 14.31
C GLU A 348 -6.21 -23.07 14.67
N GLU A 349 -6.01 -21.96 15.38
CA GLU A 349 -7.08 -21.03 15.77
C GLU A 349 -7.54 -20.21 14.57
N VAL A 350 -8.84 -20.27 14.26
CA VAL A 350 -9.48 -19.48 13.19
C VAL A 350 -10.19 -18.25 13.76
N GLY A 351 -10.68 -18.35 15.00
CA GLY A 351 -11.39 -17.26 15.69
C GLY A 351 -12.87 -17.57 15.91
N MET A 352 -13.68 -16.54 16.12
CA MET A 352 -15.12 -16.67 16.37
C MET A 352 -15.87 -16.73 15.04
N VAL A 353 -16.42 -17.91 14.72
CA VAL A 353 -17.12 -18.13 13.46
C VAL A 353 -18.48 -18.77 13.68
N GLY A 354 -19.45 -18.39 12.85
CA GLY A 354 -20.74 -19.06 12.70
C GLY A 354 -20.67 -20.07 11.56
N TYR A 355 -21.47 -21.13 11.64
CA TYR A 355 -21.55 -22.20 10.65
C TYR A 355 -22.92 -22.86 10.69
N ASP A 356 -23.28 -23.50 9.58
CA ASP A 356 -24.47 -24.32 9.43
C ASP A 356 -24.08 -25.75 8.99
N GLY A 357 -24.99 -26.71 9.24
CA GLY A 357 -24.89 -28.07 8.69
C GLY A 357 -23.86 -29.02 9.33
N ALA A 358 -23.06 -28.57 10.29
CA ALA A 358 -22.09 -29.43 10.97
C ALA A 358 -22.77 -30.39 11.96
N ARG A 359 -22.25 -31.61 12.06
CA ARG A 359 -22.60 -32.51 13.16
C ARG A 359 -21.75 -32.14 14.38
N VAL A 360 -22.40 -31.66 15.42
CA VAL A 360 -21.76 -31.20 16.65
C VAL A 360 -21.87 -32.27 17.73
N VAL A 361 -20.75 -32.59 18.39
CA VAL A 361 -20.73 -33.42 19.60
C VAL A 361 -20.16 -32.60 20.75
N SER A 362 -20.98 -32.42 21.79
CA SER A 362 -20.61 -31.64 22.97
C SER A 362 -20.05 -32.55 24.07
N VAL A 363 -18.90 -32.22 24.62
CA VAL A 363 -18.23 -32.92 25.72
C VAL A 363 -17.69 -31.89 26.70
N THR A 364 -17.80 -32.16 28.00
CA THR A 364 -17.17 -31.32 29.03
C THR A 364 -15.76 -31.82 29.30
N GLY A 365 -14.77 -30.93 29.28
CA GLY A 365 -13.38 -31.29 29.50
C GLY A 365 -12.43 -30.13 29.27
N THR A 366 -11.18 -30.32 29.64
CA THR A 366 -10.11 -29.36 29.35
C THR A 366 -9.80 -29.33 27.85
N ARG A 367 -9.27 -28.20 27.36
CA ARG A 367 -8.84 -28.06 25.96
C ARG A 367 -8.02 -29.26 25.45
N SER A 368 -7.07 -29.75 26.26
CA SER A 368 -6.22 -30.88 25.87
C SER A 368 -6.99 -32.19 25.73
N GLU A 369 -7.99 -32.44 26.57
CA GLU A 369 -8.87 -33.61 26.46
C GLU A 369 -9.74 -33.54 25.21
N CYS A 370 -10.18 -32.34 24.86
CA CYS A 370 -11.00 -32.11 23.67
C CYS A 370 -10.21 -32.26 22.37
N GLU A 371 -8.98 -31.74 22.35
CA GLU A 371 -8.03 -31.99 21.26
C GLU A 371 -7.78 -33.50 21.11
N LYS A 372 -7.54 -34.22 22.22
CA LYS A 372 -7.34 -35.68 22.19
C LYS A 372 -8.56 -36.46 21.67
N ASN A 373 -9.77 -36.05 22.05
CA ASN A 373 -11.01 -36.66 21.56
C ASN A 373 -11.21 -36.43 20.05
N CYS A 374 -10.96 -35.21 19.57
CA CYS A 374 -11.02 -34.89 18.15
C CYS A 374 -9.91 -35.62 17.35
N LEU A 375 -8.70 -35.75 17.90
CA LEU A 375 -7.61 -36.53 17.30
C LEU A 375 -7.96 -38.02 17.16
N GLY A 376 -8.69 -38.55 18.14
CA GLY A 376 -9.18 -39.94 18.15
C GLY A 376 -10.17 -40.28 17.03
N ASN A 377 -10.75 -39.28 16.35
CA ASN A 377 -11.68 -39.49 15.25
C ASN A 377 -11.23 -38.76 13.97
N CYS A 378 -10.85 -39.53 12.94
CA CYS A 378 -10.35 -38.98 11.67
C CYS A 378 -11.35 -38.07 10.94
N SER A 379 -12.65 -38.22 11.21
CA SER A 379 -13.69 -37.36 10.61
C SER A 379 -13.82 -36.00 11.29
N CYS A 380 -13.07 -35.74 12.37
CA CYS A 380 -13.12 -34.49 13.09
C CYS A 380 -12.46 -33.35 12.28
N ILE A 381 -13.18 -32.26 12.09
CA ILE A 381 -12.68 -31.07 11.40
C ILE A 381 -11.99 -30.10 12.33
N GLY A 382 -12.51 -30.00 13.54
CA GLY A 382 -12.05 -29.05 14.52
C GLY A 382 -12.93 -29.10 15.75
N LEU A 383 -12.67 -28.18 16.67
CA LEU A 383 -13.43 -28.06 17.92
C LEU A 383 -13.62 -26.60 18.30
N TYR A 384 -14.72 -26.33 19.00
CA TYR A 384 -14.86 -25.15 19.85
C TYR A 384 -14.55 -25.51 21.29
N HIS A 385 -13.96 -24.56 22.02
CA HIS A 385 -13.74 -24.68 23.46
C HIS A 385 -14.13 -23.37 24.13
N ASN A 386 -14.97 -23.47 25.16
CA ASN A 386 -15.34 -22.38 26.03
C ASN A 386 -14.54 -22.45 27.34
N GLU A 387 -13.67 -21.48 27.58
CA GLU A 387 -12.76 -21.50 28.73
C GLU A 387 -13.46 -21.30 30.07
N ARG A 388 -14.63 -20.64 30.11
CA ARG A 388 -15.38 -20.41 31.35
C ARG A 388 -16.16 -21.63 31.81
N THR A 389 -16.71 -22.40 30.86
CA THR A 389 -17.60 -23.53 31.15
C THR A 389 -16.93 -24.90 30.98
N ASN A 390 -15.70 -24.95 30.45
CA ASN A 390 -15.01 -26.17 30.01
C ASN A 390 -15.85 -27.00 29.03
N LEU A 391 -16.72 -26.34 28.25
CA LEU A 391 -17.54 -26.99 27.24
C LEU A 391 -16.77 -27.05 25.92
N CYS A 392 -16.67 -28.26 25.35
CA CYS A 392 -16.09 -28.50 24.05
C CYS A 392 -17.15 -28.95 23.06
N LYS A 393 -17.10 -28.43 21.84
CA LYS A 393 -17.97 -28.87 20.74
C LYS A 393 -17.09 -29.34 19.59
N SER A 394 -17.03 -30.64 19.36
CA SER A 394 -16.29 -31.23 18.23
C SER A 394 -17.15 -31.20 16.97
N LEU A 395 -16.56 -30.79 15.84
CA LEU A 395 -17.23 -30.62 14.56
C LEU A 395 -16.89 -31.76 13.60
N TYR A 396 -17.91 -32.34 12.99
CA TYR A 396 -17.78 -33.41 12.01
C TYR A 396 -18.61 -33.10 10.76
N ARG A 397 -18.20 -33.66 9.61
CA ARG A 397 -18.89 -33.58 8.30
C ARG A 397 -18.91 -32.17 7.69
N SER A 398 -19.88 -31.84 6.84
CA SER A 398 -19.91 -30.59 6.09
C SER A 398 -20.05 -29.37 7.01
N LEU A 399 -19.24 -28.33 6.76
CA LEU A 399 -19.39 -27.00 7.34
C LEU A 399 -19.81 -26.06 6.22
N LEU A 400 -21.05 -25.57 6.28
CA LEU A 400 -21.57 -24.61 5.32
C LEU A 400 -21.68 -23.24 5.98
N ASN A 401 -21.70 -22.20 5.15
CA ASN A 401 -21.95 -20.82 5.59
C ASN A 401 -20.98 -20.35 6.70
N LEU A 402 -19.72 -20.79 6.61
CA LEU A 402 -18.71 -20.50 7.60
C LEU A 402 -18.28 -19.04 7.47
N ARG A 403 -18.49 -18.23 8.52
CA ARG A 403 -18.24 -16.77 8.47
C ARG A 403 -17.84 -16.22 9.83
N ASN A 404 -17.12 -15.11 9.83
CA ASN A 404 -16.82 -14.40 11.08
C ASN A 404 -18.10 -13.85 11.73
N LEU A 405 -18.23 -14.04 13.04
CA LEU A 405 -19.24 -13.34 13.83
C LEU A 405 -18.66 -11.99 14.27
N THR A 406 -19.31 -10.89 13.89
CA THR A 406 -19.08 -9.59 14.53
C THR A 406 -19.53 -9.69 15.98
N SER A 407 -18.70 -9.17 16.89
CA SER A 407 -18.80 -9.26 18.34
C SER A 407 -20.16 -8.83 18.89
N ASP A 408 -21.11 -9.76 18.92
CA ASP A 408 -22.22 -9.72 19.87
C ASP A 408 -21.71 -10.39 21.15
N GLY A 409 -21.67 -9.65 22.25
CA GLY A 409 -20.79 -9.87 23.41
C GLY A 409 -21.09 -11.08 24.29
N THR A 410 -21.77 -12.11 23.76
CA THR A 410 -22.32 -13.23 24.54
C THR A 410 -21.67 -14.58 24.25
N ILE A 411 -20.88 -14.73 23.18
CA ILE A 411 -20.31 -16.03 22.76
C ILE A 411 -18.77 -15.97 22.71
N GLU A 412 -18.11 -16.59 23.71
CA GLU A 412 -16.64 -16.69 23.83
C GLU A 412 -16.05 -17.95 23.14
N ASP A 413 -16.82 -18.66 22.33
CA ASP A 413 -16.40 -19.93 21.72
C ASP A 413 -15.51 -19.68 20.49
N LYS A 414 -14.23 -20.06 20.57
CA LYS A 414 -13.27 -19.98 19.43
C LYS A 414 -13.19 -21.30 18.67
N LEU A 415 -13.16 -21.23 17.33
CA LEU A 415 -12.95 -22.37 16.46
C LEU A 415 -11.46 -22.69 16.32
N TYR A 416 -11.12 -23.96 16.52
CA TYR A 416 -9.81 -24.54 16.27
C TYR A 416 -9.93 -25.65 15.22
N VAL A 417 -9.22 -25.54 14.09
CA VAL A 417 -9.29 -26.48 12.97
C VAL A 417 -8.12 -27.45 13.00
N ARG A 418 -8.40 -28.74 12.77
CA ARG A 418 -7.39 -29.82 12.74
C ARG A 418 -6.57 -29.78 11.45
N VAL A 419 -5.24 -29.67 11.59
CA VAL A 419 -4.25 -29.56 10.51
C VAL A 419 -3.11 -30.58 10.67
N LYS A 420 -2.52 -31.01 9.54
CA LYS A 420 -1.41 -31.97 9.49
C LYS A 420 -0.16 -31.37 10.14
N GLY A 421 0.47 -32.12 11.04
CA GLY A 421 1.75 -31.72 11.65
C GLY A 421 1.62 -30.44 12.48
N GLY A 422 0.65 -30.44 13.40
CA GLY A 422 0.29 -29.35 14.29
C GLY A 422 1.39 -28.32 14.50
N VAL A 423 1.25 -27.15 13.86
CA VAL A 423 2.02 -25.98 14.23
C VAL A 423 1.51 -25.57 15.60
N ASN A 424 2.16 -26.12 16.63
CA ASN A 424 1.98 -25.74 18.03
C ASN A 424 1.86 -24.21 18.05
N THR A 425 0.84 -23.60 18.69
CA THR A 425 0.68 -22.13 18.68
C THR A 425 1.88 -21.44 19.33
N GLN A 426 2.65 -22.19 20.14
CA GLN A 426 4.00 -21.82 20.52
C GLN A 426 4.91 -21.59 19.32
N LYS A 427 4.83 -22.33 18.21
CA LYS A 427 5.62 -22.24 16.98
C LYS A 427 5.33 -21.03 16.08
N LYS A 428 4.12 -20.43 16.09
CA LYS A 428 3.81 -19.17 15.38
C LYS A 428 4.19 -17.95 16.24
N GLN A 429 4.01 -18.04 17.56
CA GLN A 429 4.62 -17.12 18.50
C GLN A 429 6.14 -17.29 18.54
N ILE A 430 6.64 -18.51 18.29
CA ILE A 430 8.05 -18.83 18.13
C ILE A 430 8.52 -18.47 16.75
N GLN A 431 7.75 -18.42 15.66
CA GLN A 431 8.17 -17.94 14.33
C GLN A 431 8.16 -16.42 14.24
N GLY A 432 7.21 -15.75 14.89
CA GLY A 432 7.33 -14.32 15.20
C GLY A 432 8.51 -14.07 16.13
N LYS A 433 8.70 -14.90 17.17
CA LYS A 433 9.94 -14.90 17.95
C LYS A 433 11.13 -15.49 17.19
N LEU A 434 11.02 -16.16 16.04
CA LEU A 434 12.10 -16.90 15.34
C LEU A 434 12.60 -16.00 14.25
N LEU A 435 11.75 -15.18 13.64
CA LEU A 435 12.16 -14.02 12.88
C LEU A 435 12.77 -12.99 13.82
N VAL A 436 12.21 -12.76 15.00
CA VAL A 436 12.86 -11.92 16.02
C VAL A 436 14.13 -12.59 16.58
N ILE A 437 14.21 -13.92 16.72
CA ILE A 437 15.43 -14.65 17.16
C ILE A 437 16.42 -14.80 16.02
N GLU A 438 16.03 -14.90 14.74
CA GLU A 438 16.90 -14.92 13.56
C GLU A 438 17.41 -13.52 13.27
N MET A 439 16.64 -12.49 13.59
CA MET A 439 17.04 -11.09 13.54
C MET A 439 17.88 -10.71 14.76
N ILE A 440 17.58 -11.22 15.97
CA ILE A 440 18.45 -11.12 17.15
C ILE A 440 19.71 -11.96 16.94
N CYS A 441 19.64 -13.13 16.33
CA CYS A 441 20.80 -13.97 16.01
C CYS A 441 21.59 -13.36 14.85
N GLY A 442 20.94 -12.79 13.84
CA GLY A 442 21.58 -12.01 12.79
C GLY A 442 22.28 -10.78 13.35
N PHE A 443 21.63 -10.08 14.29
CA PHE A 443 22.20 -8.96 15.04
C PHE A 443 23.31 -9.40 16.00
N VAL A 444 23.20 -10.55 16.66
CA VAL A 444 24.24 -11.16 17.51
C VAL A 444 25.39 -11.68 16.67
N VAL A 445 25.16 -12.14 15.44
CA VAL A 445 26.18 -12.50 14.45
C VAL A 445 26.88 -11.25 13.94
N ILE A 446 26.15 -10.18 13.62
CA ILE A 446 26.73 -8.88 13.23
C ILE A 446 27.52 -8.27 14.40
N LEU A 447 26.98 -8.32 15.63
CA LEU A 447 27.67 -7.93 16.86
C LEU A 447 28.91 -8.77 17.10
N SER A 448 28.84 -10.10 16.98
CA SER A 448 29.97 -11.00 17.26
C SER A 448 31.03 -10.98 16.17
N VAL A 449 30.65 -10.78 14.90
CA VAL A 449 31.57 -10.55 13.78
C VAL A 449 32.18 -9.14 13.89
N GLY A 450 31.41 -8.11 14.24
CA GLY A 450 31.90 -6.75 14.48
C GLY A 450 32.88 -6.68 15.67
N ILE A 451 32.51 -7.29 16.80
CA ILE A 451 33.38 -7.43 17.98
C ILE A 451 34.58 -8.33 17.64
N GLY A 452 34.37 -9.43 16.91
CA GLY A 452 35.43 -10.37 16.52
C GLY A 452 36.47 -9.75 15.60
N THR A 453 36.03 -9.05 14.54
CA THR A 453 36.91 -8.29 13.65
C THR A 453 37.61 -7.16 14.39
N PHE A 454 36.92 -6.45 15.28
CA PHE A 454 37.53 -5.42 16.15
C PHE A 454 38.58 -6.01 17.11
N LEU A 455 38.30 -7.15 17.76
CA LEU A 455 39.25 -7.84 18.63
C LEU A 455 40.44 -8.39 17.86
N ILE A 456 40.24 -8.88 16.63
CA ILE A 456 41.32 -9.30 15.72
C ILE A 456 42.16 -8.09 15.30
N PHE A 457 41.55 -6.95 14.97
CA PHE A 457 42.25 -5.73 14.63
C PHE A 457 43.05 -5.20 15.83
N ARG A 458 42.44 -5.19 17.03
CA ARG A 458 43.11 -4.83 18.29
C ARG A 458 44.28 -5.77 18.60
N ARG A 459 44.11 -7.09 18.43
CA ARG A 459 45.19 -8.08 18.61
C ARG A 459 46.32 -7.93 17.58
N ARG A 460 45.99 -7.72 16.31
CA ARG A 460 46.98 -7.46 15.24
C ARG A 460 47.75 -6.17 15.52
N ARG A 461 47.10 -5.13 16.04
CA ARG A 461 47.73 -3.85 16.34
C ARG A 461 48.54 -3.85 17.63
N ILE A 462 48.12 -4.55 18.69
CA ILE A 462 48.94 -4.79 19.89
C ILE A 462 50.19 -5.59 19.52
N ARG A 463 50.07 -6.58 18.62
CA ARG A 463 51.24 -7.29 18.08
C ARG A 463 52.13 -6.37 17.25
N LYS A 464 51.57 -5.46 16.45
CA LYS A 464 52.34 -4.48 15.68
C LYS A 464 53.05 -3.46 16.59
N LYS A 465 52.36 -2.94 17.62
CA LYS A 465 52.93 -2.02 18.61
C LYS A 465 53.99 -2.68 19.50
N LYS A 466 53.83 -3.95 19.86
CA LYS A 466 54.89 -4.76 20.50
C LYS A 466 56.09 -4.96 19.57
N LYS A 467 55.85 -5.16 18.28
CA LYS A 467 56.92 -5.29 17.29
C LYS A 467 57.65 -3.97 17.05
N ASP A 468 56.93 -2.86 17.00
CA ASP A 468 57.51 -1.51 16.89
C ASP A 468 58.23 -1.08 18.19
N GLU A 469 57.76 -1.49 19.38
CA GLU A 469 58.49 -1.31 20.66
C GLU A 469 59.71 -2.25 20.78
N GLU A 470 59.63 -3.48 20.28
CA GLU A 470 60.76 -4.43 20.20
C GLU A 470 61.78 -4.07 19.11
N ASP A 471 61.39 -3.34 18.06
CA ASP A 471 62.26 -2.83 16.98
C ASP A 471 62.85 -1.43 17.29
N VAL A 472 62.31 -0.70 18.29
CA VAL A 472 62.90 0.54 18.83
C VAL A 472 63.89 0.27 19.98
N PHE A 473 63.71 -0.82 20.74
CA PHE A 473 64.64 -1.26 21.78
C PHE A 473 65.97 -1.95 21.36
N PRO A 474 66.26 -2.35 20.10
CA PRO A 474 67.56 -2.87 19.71
C PRO A 474 68.53 -1.77 19.24
N ILE A 475 68.09 -0.51 19.07
CA ILE A 475 68.93 0.58 18.55
C ILE A 475 69.65 1.37 19.67
N MET A 476 69.39 1.07 20.95
CA MET A 476 70.11 1.70 22.09
C MET A 476 71.28 0.87 22.65
N ASN A 477 71.76 -0.15 21.93
CA ASN A 477 72.99 -0.87 22.30
C ASN A 477 73.88 -1.09 21.07
N LEU A 478 74.62 -0.06 20.63
CA LEU A 478 76.07 -0.10 20.33
C LEU A 478 76.54 1.22 19.70
N LYS A 479 77.26 2.04 20.50
CA LYS A 479 78.55 2.70 20.20
C LYS A 479 78.72 3.92 21.11
N SER A 480 79.13 3.67 22.34
CA SER A 480 80.07 4.56 23.02
C SER A 480 81.43 3.89 22.91
N ALA A 481 82.31 4.52 22.12
CA ALA A 481 83.71 4.18 22.07
C ALA A 481 84.35 4.31 23.47
N GLU A 482 85.37 3.50 23.68
CA GLU A 482 86.27 3.48 24.84
C GLU A 482 86.64 4.89 25.34
N ILE A 483 86.68 5.06 26.66
CA ILE A 483 87.86 5.51 27.43
C ILE A 483 87.60 5.15 28.91
N GLU A 484 88.64 4.62 29.54
CA GLU A 484 88.82 4.05 30.88
C GLU A 484 87.94 4.57 32.03
N GLY A 485 87.45 3.63 32.84
CA GLY A 485 87.05 3.88 34.23
C GLY A 485 87.89 3.03 35.17
N ASP A 486 88.61 3.68 36.09
CA ASP A 486 89.16 3.03 37.28
C ASP A 486 88.14 3.08 38.43
N LYS A 487 88.13 1.99 39.20
CA LYS A 487 87.12 1.59 40.18
C LYS A 487 87.26 2.33 41.49
N GLY A 488 86.14 2.47 42.22
CA GLY A 488 86.19 2.78 43.64
C GLY A 488 84.82 2.78 44.32
N ASN A 489 84.45 1.63 44.88
CA ASN A 489 83.24 1.38 45.65
C ASN A 489 83.37 1.88 47.11
N GLY A 490 82.24 2.23 47.72
CA GLY A 490 82.06 2.45 49.17
C GLY A 490 80.83 3.35 49.40
N GLN A 491 79.94 3.18 50.36
CA GLN A 491 79.85 2.30 51.53
C GLN A 491 78.46 2.58 52.16
N LYS A 492 77.68 1.53 52.45
CA LYS A 492 76.72 1.28 53.57
C LYS A 492 75.65 2.30 54.06
N ARG A 493 74.54 1.65 54.49
CA ARG A 493 73.64 1.89 55.67
C ARG A 493 72.46 2.86 55.49
N ALA A 494 71.21 2.36 55.61
CA ALA A 494 70.32 2.39 56.80
C ALA A 494 69.57 3.74 56.87
N GLU A 495 68.29 3.94 57.17
CA GLU A 495 67.19 3.31 57.92
C GLU A 495 65.88 3.90 57.31
N GLY A 496 64.71 3.24 57.28
CA GLY A 496 63.70 3.30 58.35
C GLY A 496 62.64 4.41 58.14
N GLY A 497 61.34 4.04 58.08
CA GLY A 497 60.25 4.89 58.61
C GLY A 497 59.23 5.56 57.65
N ASN A 498 58.08 4.91 57.53
CA ASN A 498 56.69 5.36 57.33
C ASN A 498 56.30 6.86 57.12
N SER A 499 55.23 6.98 56.31
CA SER A 499 53.98 7.78 56.47
C SER A 499 53.70 8.97 55.54
N ALA A 500 52.66 8.75 54.73
CA ALA A 500 51.50 9.59 54.38
C ALA A 500 51.59 11.13 54.16
N LEU A 501 51.06 11.50 52.97
CA LEU A 501 50.13 12.59 52.65
C LEU A 501 50.65 13.98 52.18
N SER A 502 50.27 14.29 50.92
CA SER A 502 49.97 15.60 50.30
C SER A 502 51.10 16.62 50.03
N PRO A 503 51.14 17.21 48.82
CA PRO A 503 51.75 18.52 48.61
C PRO A 503 50.75 19.57 48.12
N THR A 504 50.66 20.67 48.87
CA THR A 504 50.18 21.98 48.40
C THR A 504 51.34 22.78 47.79
N LYS A 505 51.00 23.54 46.74
CA LYS A 505 51.87 24.44 45.98
C LYS A 505 52.42 25.60 46.84
N LYS A 506 53.66 26.02 46.55
CA LYS A 506 54.00 27.45 46.50
C LYS A 506 55.20 27.75 45.59
N PHE A 507 55.04 28.90 44.93
CA PHE A 507 55.90 29.63 44.00
C PHE A 507 57.24 30.10 44.60
N VAL A 508 58.22 30.31 43.74
CA VAL A 508 59.25 31.37 43.88
C VAL A 508 59.43 32.06 42.53
N SER A 509 59.46 33.39 42.59
CA SER A 509 59.62 34.41 41.55
C SER A 509 61.05 34.96 41.51
N LEU A 510 61.47 35.59 40.41
CA LEU A 510 62.41 36.72 40.45
C LEU A 510 62.36 37.57 39.16
N GLU A 511 62.55 38.88 39.38
CA GLU A 511 62.30 40.05 38.53
C GLU A 511 63.27 40.28 37.36
N MET A 512 62.92 41.21 36.46
CA MET A 512 63.91 42.10 35.84
C MET A 512 63.30 43.43 35.37
N GLU A 513 64.04 44.52 35.63
CA GLU A 513 63.73 45.95 35.43
C GLU A 513 63.84 46.44 33.97
N THR A 514 63.22 47.59 33.68
CA THR A 514 63.32 48.39 32.44
C THR A 514 64.40 49.46 32.50
N PRO A 515 64.97 49.88 31.35
CA PRO A 515 65.06 51.32 31.07
C PRO A 515 64.70 51.76 29.64
N SER A 516 64.50 53.07 29.51
CA SER A 516 63.98 53.91 28.41
C SER A 516 64.87 54.11 27.15
N GLY A 517 64.24 54.47 26.02
CA GLY A 517 64.83 55.43 25.05
C GLY A 517 64.74 55.13 23.53
N SER A 518 63.83 55.85 22.85
CA SER A 518 63.87 56.40 21.45
C SER A 518 64.42 55.62 20.24
N GLY A 519 63.56 55.50 19.20
CA GLY A 519 63.91 55.79 17.80
C GLY A 519 64.01 54.61 16.81
N GLY A 520 63.35 54.74 15.65
CA GLY A 520 63.80 54.15 14.37
C GLY A 520 63.07 52.90 13.87
N GLU A 521 62.56 52.98 12.65
CA GLU A 521 61.84 51.95 11.89
C GLU A 521 62.65 50.71 11.46
N THR A 522 61.87 49.65 11.19
CA THR A 522 62.02 48.56 10.22
C THR A 522 62.91 47.33 10.51
N LEU A 523 62.24 46.18 10.28
CA LEU A 523 62.67 44.93 9.64
C LEU A 523 62.88 43.65 10.50
N ILE A 524 61.98 42.70 10.21
CA ILE A 524 62.08 41.23 10.22
C ILE A 524 62.01 40.53 11.58
N TYR A 525 60.85 39.91 11.85
CA TYR A 525 60.77 38.70 12.69
C TYR A 525 60.10 37.56 11.90
N GLY A 526 60.81 36.43 11.83
CA GLY A 526 60.40 35.22 11.16
C GLY A 526 59.12 34.65 11.74
N GLY A 527 58.16 34.36 10.85
CA GLY A 527 56.95 33.63 11.19
C GLY A 527 57.27 32.17 11.52
N SER A 528 56.86 31.73 12.70
CA SER A 528 56.71 30.32 13.02
C SER A 528 55.69 29.70 12.05
N SER A 529 56.13 28.75 11.25
CA SER A 529 55.28 27.94 10.38
C SER A 529 54.20 27.25 11.21
N MET A 530 52.95 27.70 11.07
CA MET A 530 51.78 27.03 11.59
C MET A 530 51.55 25.78 10.73
N GLU A 531 51.88 24.62 11.26
CA GLU A 531 51.72 23.31 10.62
C GLU A 531 50.23 23.09 10.29
N GLN A 532 49.87 23.28 9.01
CA GLN A 532 48.55 22.99 8.46
C GLN A 532 48.26 21.50 8.68
N THR A 533 47.18 21.21 9.41
CA THR A 533 46.81 19.84 9.75
C THR A 533 46.17 19.19 8.52
N GLU A 534 46.97 18.53 7.68
CA GLU A 534 46.49 17.86 6.47
C GLU A 534 45.55 16.70 6.82
N LEU A 535 44.28 16.82 6.40
CA LEU A 535 43.41 15.68 6.12
C LEU A 535 44.03 14.94 4.93
N HIS A 536 43.91 13.60 4.83
CA HIS A 536 44.44 12.88 3.66
C HIS A 536 43.89 13.52 2.37
N SER A 537 44.74 14.26 1.66
CA SER A 537 44.38 14.86 0.39
C SER A 537 44.24 13.75 -0.64
N ALA A 538 43.18 13.79 -1.45
CA ALA A 538 43.22 13.12 -2.74
C ALA A 538 44.47 13.61 -3.47
N PRO A 539 45.23 12.73 -4.15
CA PRO A 539 46.53 13.10 -4.70
C PRO A 539 46.39 14.33 -5.59
N SER A 540 47.09 15.39 -5.20
CA SER A 540 47.13 16.73 -5.81
C SER A 540 47.63 16.74 -7.26
N THR A 541 48.00 15.58 -7.80
CA THR A 541 48.51 15.39 -9.16
C THR A 541 47.43 15.24 -10.23
N MET A 542 46.14 15.28 -9.89
CA MET A 542 45.04 14.98 -10.82
C MET A 542 44.19 16.18 -11.27
N LEU A 543 44.42 17.37 -10.71
CA LEU A 543 43.70 18.63 -10.99
C LEU A 543 44.71 19.79 -11.10
N ALA A 544 45.66 19.67 -12.03
CA ALA A 544 46.92 20.43 -12.07
C ALA A 544 46.82 21.97 -12.32
N ASP A 545 45.64 22.58 -12.24
CA ASP A 545 45.47 24.05 -12.38
C ASP A 545 44.74 24.72 -11.20
N TYR A 546 44.46 23.98 -10.12
CA TYR A 546 43.63 24.52 -9.05
C TYR A 546 44.39 24.62 -7.73
N PRO A 547 44.46 25.82 -7.11
CA PRO A 547 44.96 25.91 -5.75
C PRO A 547 44.07 25.04 -4.83
N PRO A 548 44.66 24.26 -3.90
CA PRO A 548 43.87 23.51 -2.92
C PRO A 548 42.98 24.48 -2.14
N VAL A 549 41.75 24.07 -1.81
CA VAL A 549 40.81 24.89 -1.02
C VAL A 549 41.47 25.27 0.30
N GLN A 550 41.90 26.53 0.46
CA GLN A 550 42.71 26.97 1.61
C GLN A 550 41.87 27.52 2.79
N GLY A 551 40.53 27.55 2.70
CA GLY A 551 39.66 28.15 3.72
C GLY A 551 38.39 27.36 4.06
N PHE A 552 38.11 27.15 5.35
CA PHE A 552 36.92 26.45 5.86
C PHE A 552 35.63 27.29 5.72
N GLN A 553 35.77 28.61 5.57
CA GLN A 553 34.68 29.53 5.22
C GLN A 553 34.02 29.11 3.90
N ASP A 554 34.78 28.48 3.01
CA ASP A 554 34.37 28.26 1.62
C ASP A 554 33.40 27.08 1.44
N LEU A 555 33.55 26.07 2.30
CA LEU A 555 32.70 24.88 2.33
C LEU A 555 31.29 25.17 2.89
N LYS A 556 31.20 26.16 3.79
CA LYS A 556 30.01 26.53 4.57
C LYS A 556 28.88 27.09 3.70
N SER A 557 29.25 27.88 2.69
CA SER A 557 28.32 28.60 1.81
C SER A 557 27.85 27.75 0.64
N LEU A 558 28.75 26.92 0.08
CA LEU A 558 28.40 25.91 -0.92
C LEU A 558 27.42 24.88 -0.38
N ILE A 559 27.71 24.31 0.80
CA ILE A 559 26.90 23.23 1.37
C ILE A 559 25.50 23.75 1.71
N GLY A 560 25.37 24.94 2.30
CA GLY A 560 24.06 25.52 2.63
C GLY A 560 23.19 25.77 1.39
N MET A 561 23.77 26.33 0.33
CA MET A 561 23.05 26.67 -0.89
C MET A 561 22.69 25.42 -1.71
N GLU A 562 23.63 24.49 -1.92
CA GLU A 562 23.40 23.25 -2.70
C GLU A 562 22.51 22.24 -1.97
N SER A 563 22.61 22.13 -0.65
CA SER A 563 21.71 21.29 0.14
C SER A 563 20.28 21.82 0.10
N GLY A 564 20.07 23.14 0.23
CA GLY A 564 18.72 23.72 0.15
C GLY A 564 18.00 23.41 -1.16
N LYS A 565 18.72 23.44 -2.29
CA LYS A 565 18.16 23.13 -3.62
C LYS A 565 17.71 21.67 -3.73
N LEU A 566 18.60 20.73 -3.38
CA LEU A 566 18.35 19.29 -3.47
C LEU A 566 17.22 18.82 -2.54
N TRP A 567 17.27 19.23 -1.27
CA TRP A 567 16.34 18.76 -0.25
C TRP A 567 14.94 19.36 -0.40
N THR A 568 14.81 20.53 -1.00
CA THR A 568 13.50 21.09 -1.35
C THR A 568 12.80 20.19 -2.37
N ILE A 569 13.48 19.82 -3.47
CA ILE A 569 12.90 18.96 -4.51
C ILE A 569 12.63 17.55 -3.96
N ALA A 570 13.59 16.99 -3.21
CA ALA A 570 13.42 15.68 -2.56
C ALA A 570 12.24 15.67 -1.58
N GLY A 571 12.12 16.72 -0.77
CA GLY A 571 11.05 16.85 0.20
C GLY A 571 9.70 17.02 -0.46
N MET A 572 9.57 17.85 -1.50
CA MET A 572 8.34 17.96 -2.28
C MET A 572 7.94 16.61 -2.91
N GLY A 573 8.92 15.85 -3.42
CA GLY A 573 8.68 14.52 -3.99
C GLY A 573 8.18 13.48 -2.97
N SER A 574 8.48 13.62 -1.68
CA SER A 574 8.04 12.66 -0.65
C SER A 574 6.53 12.68 -0.38
N ALA A 575 5.80 13.75 -0.74
CA ALA A 575 4.33 13.77 -0.65
C ALA A 575 3.66 12.66 -1.47
N LEU A 576 4.35 12.14 -2.50
CA LEU A 576 3.90 11.00 -3.26
C LEU A 576 3.86 9.69 -2.49
N GLU A 577 4.68 9.54 -1.45
CA GLU A 577 4.60 8.34 -0.60
C GLU A 577 3.24 8.26 0.08
N THR A 578 2.75 9.37 0.63
CA THR A 578 1.40 9.45 1.21
C THR A 578 0.34 9.14 0.16
N LEU A 579 0.42 9.82 -0.99
CA LEU A 579 -0.62 9.81 -2.02
C LEU A 579 -0.69 8.47 -2.76
N CYS A 580 0.43 8.07 -3.37
CA CYS A 580 0.50 6.80 -4.10
C CYS A 580 0.38 5.61 -3.14
N GLY A 581 0.91 5.71 -1.92
CA GLY A 581 0.80 4.63 -0.95
C GLY A 581 -0.63 4.43 -0.46
N GLN A 582 -1.33 5.49 -0.06
CA GLN A 582 -2.75 5.40 0.35
C GLN A 582 -3.63 4.95 -0.82
N ALA A 583 -3.38 5.43 -2.05
CA ALA A 583 -4.10 4.99 -3.24
C ALA A 583 -3.86 3.52 -3.58
N PHE A 584 -2.61 3.06 -3.48
CA PHE A 584 -2.23 1.67 -3.71
C PHE A 584 -2.89 0.76 -2.67
N GLY A 585 -2.84 1.15 -1.39
CA GLY A 585 -3.52 0.46 -0.30
C GLY A 585 -5.03 0.35 -0.50
N ALA A 586 -5.66 1.39 -1.03
CA ALA A 586 -7.10 1.42 -1.33
C ALA A 586 -7.50 0.67 -2.60
N GLY A 587 -6.55 0.07 -3.33
CA GLY A 587 -6.81 -0.62 -4.60
C GLY A 587 -7.05 0.31 -5.80
N GLN A 588 -6.85 1.63 -5.65
CA GLN A 588 -7.03 2.62 -6.72
C GLN A 588 -5.73 2.78 -7.54
N ILE A 589 -5.29 1.67 -8.14
CA ILE A 589 -3.99 1.55 -8.81
C ILE A 589 -3.83 2.54 -9.97
N GLU A 590 -4.92 2.84 -10.69
CA GLU A 590 -4.91 3.77 -11.84
C GLU A 590 -4.56 5.21 -11.43
N LEU A 591 -4.89 5.61 -10.19
CA LEU A 591 -4.68 6.97 -9.71
C LEU A 591 -3.20 7.27 -9.44
N LEU A 592 -2.37 6.23 -9.24
CA LEU A 592 -0.92 6.37 -9.05
C LEU A 592 -0.27 7.08 -10.25
N GLY A 593 -0.66 6.72 -11.48
CA GLY A 593 -0.13 7.33 -12.70
C GLY A 593 -0.49 8.81 -12.81
N VAL A 594 -1.68 9.19 -12.34
CA VAL A 594 -2.15 10.58 -12.30
C VAL A 594 -1.39 11.38 -11.25
N TYR A 595 -1.18 10.82 -10.06
CA TYR A 595 -0.38 11.46 -9.00
C TYR A 595 1.09 11.62 -9.40
N LEU A 596 1.67 10.63 -10.10
CA LEU A 596 3.01 10.74 -10.69
C LEU A 596 3.11 11.94 -11.63
N GLN A 597 2.14 12.09 -12.55
CA GLN A 597 2.11 13.21 -13.50
C GLN A 597 1.94 14.56 -12.79
N ARG A 598 1.05 14.66 -11.80
CA ARG A 598 0.89 15.86 -10.95
C ARG A 598 2.21 16.26 -10.30
N SER A 599 2.93 15.28 -9.76
CA SER A 599 4.23 15.49 -9.13
C SER A 599 5.27 15.99 -10.13
N TRP A 600 5.39 15.36 -11.31
CA TRP A 600 6.30 15.83 -12.35
C TRP A 600 6.04 17.30 -12.72
N ILE A 601 4.78 17.69 -12.90
CA ILE A 601 4.40 19.07 -13.20
C ILE A 601 4.85 20.00 -12.07
N ILE A 602 4.46 19.68 -10.84
CA ILE A 602 4.74 20.52 -9.66
C ILE A 602 6.25 20.66 -9.44
N LEU A 603 7.00 19.56 -9.43
CA LEU A 603 8.46 19.60 -9.20
C LEU A 603 9.19 20.28 -10.35
N THR A 604 8.73 20.15 -11.59
CA THR A 604 9.31 20.87 -12.73
C THR A 604 9.11 22.38 -12.58
N VAL A 605 7.91 22.82 -12.20
CA VAL A 605 7.64 24.25 -11.91
C VAL A 605 8.50 24.72 -10.75
N SER A 606 8.65 23.92 -9.68
CA SER A 606 9.54 24.25 -8.57
C SER A 606 11.00 24.36 -8.98
N CYS A 607 11.47 23.54 -9.92
CA CYS A 607 12.82 23.67 -10.48
C CYS A 607 13.01 25.03 -11.16
N PHE A 608 12.04 25.51 -11.93
CA PHE A 608 12.11 26.86 -12.52
C PHE A 608 12.14 27.96 -11.45
N CYS A 609 11.38 27.81 -10.36
CA CYS A 609 11.40 28.76 -9.24
C CYS A 609 12.76 28.78 -8.50
N ILE A 610 13.44 27.63 -8.41
CA ILE A 610 14.74 27.47 -7.72
C ILE A 610 15.92 27.83 -8.65
N MET A 611 15.75 27.74 -9.97
CA MET A 611 16.79 27.98 -10.98
C MET A 611 17.54 29.33 -10.82
N PRO A 612 16.91 30.46 -10.45
CA PRO A 612 17.64 31.70 -10.16
C PRO A 612 18.74 31.54 -9.10
N LEU A 613 18.56 30.66 -8.10
CA LEU A 613 19.60 30.38 -7.09
C LEU A 613 20.80 29.61 -7.66
N TYR A 614 20.64 28.91 -8.78
CA TYR A 614 21.75 28.30 -9.52
C TYR A 614 22.46 29.34 -10.39
N ILE A 615 21.70 30.14 -11.14
CA ILE A 615 22.25 31.14 -12.07
C ILE A 615 23.02 32.24 -11.30
N PHE A 616 22.45 32.74 -10.20
CA PHE A 616 23.04 33.81 -9.39
C PHE A 616 23.91 33.28 -8.25
N SER A 617 24.39 32.03 -8.32
CA SER A 617 25.23 31.45 -7.28
C SER A 617 26.49 32.27 -7.00
N THR A 618 27.23 32.71 -8.04
CA THR A 618 28.43 33.53 -7.86
C THR A 618 28.17 34.81 -7.05
N PRO A 619 27.26 35.72 -7.48
CA PRO A 619 26.99 36.95 -6.73
C PRO A 619 26.41 36.69 -5.35
N ILE A 620 25.57 35.66 -5.17
CA ILE A 620 25.03 35.28 -3.85
C ILE A 620 26.17 34.87 -2.91
N LEU A 621 27.09 34.02 -3.37
CA LEU A 621 28.23 33.58 -2.58
C LEU A 621 29.16 34.74 -2.22
N LYS A 622 29.46 35.64 -3.17
CA LYS A 622 30.23 36.86 -2.91
C LYS A 622 29.54 37.75 -1.87
N LEU A 623 28.22 37.92 -1.96
CA LEU A 623 27.42 38.67 -0.98
C LEU A 623 27.49 38.04 0.42
N LEU A 624 27.55 36.71 0.52
CA LEU A 624 27.72 35.98 1.77
C LEU A 624 29.17 36.01 2.31
N GLY A 625 30.07 36.76 1.67
CA GLY A 625 31.46 36.95 2.10
C GLY A 625 32.40 35.83 1.67
N GLN A 626 32.09 35.10 0.60
CA GLN A 626 32.99 34.10 0.01
C GLN A 626 34.14 34.74 -0.75
N ARG A 627 35.28 34.04 -0.79
CA ARG A 627 36.41 34.44 -1.64
C ARG A 627 36.00 34.38 -3.10
N ASP A 628 36.44 35.38 -3.87
CA ASP A 628 36.05 35.55 -5.27
C ASP A 628 36.38 34.33 -6.14
N ASP A 629 37.57 33.74 -5.93
CA ASP A 629 38.06 32.56 -6.66
C ASP A 629 37.14 31.34 -6.49
N ILE A 630 36.63 31.13 -5.28
CA ILE A 630 35.73 30.00 -5.00
C ILE A 630 34.29 30.30 -5.38
N ALA A 631 33.81 31.51 -5.11
CA ALA A 631 32.47 31.92 -5.50
C ALA A 631 32.27 31.79 -7.02
N GLU A 632 33.27 32.15 -7.82
CA GLU A 632 33.25 32.01 -9.28
C GLU A 632 33.28 30.55 -9.72
N LEU A 633 34.15 29.72 -9.12
CA LEU A 633 34.22 28.29 -9.44
C LEU A 633 32.92 27.57 -9.09
N ALA A 634 32.37 27.85 -7.91
CA ALA A 634 31.13 27.27 -7.41
C ALA A 634 29.92 27.68 -8.24
N GLY A 635 29.85 28.95 -8.64
CA GLY A 635 28.78 29.43 -9.51
C GLY A 635 28.87 28.84 -10.91
N LYS A 636 30.09 28.68 -11.47
CA LYS A 636 30.28 27.98 -12.75
C LYS A 636 29.83 26.53 -12.66
N PHE A 637 30.19 25.81 -11.59
CA PHE A 637 29.73 24.44 -11.36
C PHE A 637 28.22 24.37 -11.17
N SER A 638 27.63 25.29 -10.40
CA SER A 638 26.19 25.39 -10.16
C SER A 638 25.41 25.53 -11.47
N ILE A 639 25.85 26.42 -12.37
CA ILE A 639 25.22 26.58 -13.68
C ILE A 639 25.33 25.29 -14.51
N GLN A 640 26.46 24.58 -14.42
CA GLN A 640 26.69 23.35 -15.17
C GLN A 640 25.78 22.20 -14.73
N ILE A 641 25.41 22.11 -13.45
CA ILE A 641 24.55 21.04 -12.92
C ILE A 641 23.03 21.35 -12.95
N ILE A 642 22.62 22.43 -13.62
CA ILE A 642 21.19 22.74 -13.82
C ILE A 642 20.42 21.56 -14.47
N PRO A 643 20.97 20.84 -15.47
CA PRO A 643 20.27 19.67 -16.04
C PRO A 643 19.98 18.58 -15.00
N GLN A 644 20.90 18.32 -14.07
CA GLN A 644 20.69 17.37 -12.99
C GLN A 644 19.50 17.76 -12.09
N MET A 645 19.29 19.05 -11.81
CA MET A 645 18.15 19.53 -11.03
C MET A 645 16.82 19.09 -11.66
N PHE A 646 16.66 19.25 -12.99
CA PHE A 646 15.45 18.81 -13.70
C PHE A 646 15.31 17.29 -13.74
N SER A 647 16.42 16.55 -13.77
CA SER A 647 16.39 15.09 -13.64
C SER A 647 15.79 14.65 -12.30
N LEU A 648 16.06 15.37 -11.20
CA LEU A 648 15.50 15.07 -9.88
C LEU A 648 13.98 15.23 -9.83
N ALA A 649 13.44 16.23 -10.54
CA ALA A 649 11.99 16.42 -10.65
C ALA A 649 11.27 15.22 -11.27
N ILE A 650 11.98 14.44 -12.09
CA ILE A 650 11.47 13.19 -12.67
C ILE A 650 11.81 12.01 -11.75
N ASN A 651 13.06 11.89 -11.31
CA ASN A 651 13.56 10.75 -10.56
C ASN A 651 12.82 10.55 -9.22
N PHE A 652 12.66 11.59 -8.41
CA PHE A 652 12.04 11.43 -7.09
C PHE A 652 10.59 10.94 -7.17
N PRO A 653 9.69 11.54 -7.98
CA PRO A 653 8.34 11.04 -8.13
C PRO A 653 8.27 9.61 -8.67
N THR A 654 9.12 9.30 -9.64
CA THR A 654 9.19 7.97 -10.27
C THR A 654 9.65 6.91 -9.26
N GLN A 655 10.63 7.25 -8.43
CA GLN A 655 11.08 6.43 -7.32
C GLN A 655 9.94 6.17 -6.32
N LYS A 656 9.18 7.21 -5.93
CA LYS A 656 8.07 7.07 -4.98
C LYS A 656 6.91 6.25 -5.54
N PHE A 657 6.60 6.42 -6.83
CA PHE A 657 5.61 5.59 -7.53
C PHE A 657 5.97 4.10 -7.49
N LEU A 658 7.24 3.75 -7.76
CA LEU A 658 7.71 2.37 -7.70
C LEU A 658 7.78 1.84 -6.26
N GLN A 659 8.22 2.67 -5.31
CA GLN A 659 8.28 2.32 -3.89
C GLN A 659 6.89 2.03 -3.31
N ALA A 660 5.87 2.84 -3.62
CA ALA A 660 4.49 2.64 -3.14
C ALA A 660 3.94 1.23 -3.51
N GLN A 661 4.33 0.73 -4.69
CA GLN A 661 3.95 -0.58 -5.21
C GLN A 661 4.88 -1.72 -4.75
N SER A 662 5.83 -1.44 -3.86
CA SER A 662 6.88 -2.38 -3.42
C SER A 662 7.79 -2.88 -4.54
N ASN A 663 7.85 -2.18 -5.68
CA ASN A 663 8.75 -2.51 -6.80
C ASN A 663 10.14 -1.89 -6.58
N VAL A 664 10.80 -2.26 -5.47
CA VAL A 664 12.06 -1.66 -5.04
C VAL A 664 13.30 -2.30 -5.67
N ALA A 665 13.17 -3.53 -6.17
CA ALA A 665 14.27 -4.26 -6.78
C ALA A 665 14.82 -3.55 -8.03
N ILE A 666 13.94 -3.02 -8.88
CA ILE A 666 14.34 -2.27 -10.07
C ILE A 666 15.11 -1.00 -9.69
N LEU A 667 14.72 -0.32 -8.60
CA LEU A 667 15.41 0.87 -8.11
C LEU A 667 16.82 0.54 -7.62
N ALA A 668 16.98 -0.58 -6.91
CA ALA A 668 18.27 -1.04 -6.44
C ALA A 668 19.22 -1.37 -7.60
N TRP A 669 18.74 -2.13 -8.60
CA TRP A 669 19.53 -2.46 -9.78
C TRP A 669 19.86 -1.24 -10.64
N ALA A 670 18.90 -0.35 -10.87
CA ALA A 670 19.13 0.89 -11.60
C ALA A 670 20.18 1.76 -10.89
N GLY A 671 20.10 1.89 -9.56
CA GLY A 671 21.08 2.62 -8.75
C GLY A 671 22.48 2.01 -8.80
N PHE A 672 22.59 0.68 -8.68
CA PHE A 672 23.86 -0.03 -8.78
C PHE A 672 24.52 0.13 -10.16
N MET A 673 23.75 -0.08 -11.23
CA MET A 673 24.25 0.08 -12.60
C MET A 673 24.64 1.53 -12.89
N ALA A 674 23.86 2.49 -12.40
CA ALA A 674 24.21 3.90 -12.53
C ALA A 674 25.47 4.27 -11.76
N LEU A 675 25.74 3.66 -10.60
CA LEU A 675 27.00 3.87 -9.87
C LEU A 675 28.20 3.35 -10.67
N VAL A 676 28.11 2.15 -11.24
CA VAL A 676 29.17 1.58 -12.09
C VAL A 676 29.41 2.46 -13.31
N MET A 677 28.34 2.89 -13.97
CA MET A 677 28.40 3.81 -15.11
C MET A 677 29.02 5.16 -14.69
N HIS A 678 28.61 5.73 -13.55
CA HIS A 678 29.11 7.01 -13.06
C HIS A 678 30.63 6.99 -12.86
N ILE A 679 31.17 5.90 -12.28
CA ILE A 679 32.61 5.70 -12.14
C ILE A 679 33.30 5.70 -13.52
N GLY A 680 32.73 4.99 -14.50
CA GLY A 680 33.25 4.93 -15.86
C GLY A 680 33.21 6.28 -16.58
N VAL A 681 32.11 7.02 -16.46
CA VAL A 681 31.93 8.35 -17.07
C VAL A 681 32.85 9.38 -16.41
N LEU A 682 33.01 9.34 -15.08
CA LEU A 682 34.00 10.17 -14.38
C LEU A 682 35.42 9.89 -14.87
N PHE A 683 35.80 8.61 -15.00
CA PHE A 683 37.09 8.24 -15.57
C PHE A 683 37.25 8.80 -16.98
N LEU A 684 36.26 8.63 -17.84
CA LEU A 684 36.28 9.14 -19.21
C LEU A 684 36.42 10.67 -19.26
N PHE A 685 35.53 11.41 -18.58
CA PHE A 685 35.47 12.87 -18.69
C PHE A 685 36.64 13.56 -17.99
N ILE A 686 37.11 13.03 -16.86
CA ILE A 686 38.20 13.64 -16.10
C ILE A 686 39.57 13.14 -16.57
N ARG A 687 39.78 11.82 -16.69
CA ARG A 687 41.12 11.27 -17.04
C ARG A 687 41.40 11.29 -18.53
N VAL A 688 40.43 10.92 -19.36
CA VAL A 688 40.63 10.75 -20.81
C VAL A 688 40.42 12.08 -21.53
N PHE A 689 39.25 12.71 -21.36
CA PHE A 689 38.91 13.97 -22.04
C PHE A 689 39.48 15.22 -21.35
N ARG A 690 39.92 15.10 -20.09
CA ARG A 690 40.55 16.18 -19.32
C ARG A 690 39.69 17.43 -19.20
N TRP A 691 38.38 17.26 -19.05
CA TRP A 691 37.43 18.37 -18.87
C TRP A 691 37.43 18.96 -17.44
N GLY A 692 38.29 18.47 -16.54
CA GLY A 692 38.41 18.96 -15.17
C GLY A 692 37.08 18.94 -14.41
N VAL A 693 36.78 20.04 -13.70
CA VAL A 693 35.55 20.20 -12.91
C VAL A 693 34.29 20.18 -13.77
N THR A 694 34.37 20.67 -15.02
CA THR A 694 33.26 20.57 -15.99
C THR A 694 33.00 19.13 -16.41
N GLY A 695 34.04 18.29 -16.47
CA GLY A 695 33.88 16.85 -16.64
C GLY A 695 33.13 16.20 -15.48
N ALA A 696 33.39 16.62 -14.24
CA ALA A 696 32.66 16.12 -13.08
C ALA A 696 31.17 16.52 -13.11
N ALA A 697 30.86 17.79 -13.45
CA ALA A 697 29.49 18.26 -13.61
C ALA A 697 28.74 17.47 -14.70
N ALA A 698 29.35 17.32 -15.88
CA ALA A 698 28.76 16.55 -16.97
C ALA A 698 28.51 15.08 -16.60
N ALA A 699 29.44 14.44 -15.87
CA ALA A 699 29.25 13.08 -15.40
C ALA A 699 28.07 12.96 -14.42
N TYR A 700 27.87 13.98 -13.59
CA TYR A 700 26.75 14.08 -12.64
C TYR A 700 25.42 14.23 -13.37
N ASP A 701 25.34 15.12 -14.37
CA ASP A 701 24.15 15.29 -15.21
C ASP A 701 23.79 14.00 -15.97
N VAL A 702 24.76 13.38 -16.64
CA VAL A 702 24.55 12.14 -17.40
C VAL A 702 24.04 11.04 -16.49
N SER A 703 24.64 10.87 -15.31
CA SER A 703 24.26 9.79 -14.40
C SER A 703 22.87 9.99 -13.81
N ALA A 704 22.50 11.23 -13.48
CA ALA A 704 21.17 11.56 -13.00
C ALA A 704 20.09 11.28 -14.07
N TRP A 705 20.31 11.76 -15.30
CA TRP A 705 19.36 11.56 -16.40
C TRP A 705 19.20 10.09 -16.79
N VAL A 706 20.29 9.31 -16.80
CA VAL A 706 20.20 7.87 -17.05
C VAL A 706 19.31 7.18 -16.02
N ILE A 707 19.44 7.51 -14.73
CA ILE A 707 18.57 6.94 -13.68
C ILE A 707 17.11 7.35 -13.92
N ALA A 708 16.85 8.65 -14.13
CA ALA A 708 15.50 9.16 -14.33
C ALA A 708 14.82 8.50 -15.55
N LEU A 709 15.52 8.44 -16.68
CA LEU A 709 15.00 7.84 -17.91
C LEU A 709 14.81 6.32 -17.77
N ALA A 710 15.75 5.60 -17.14
CA ALA A 710 15.62 4.16 -16.93
C ALA A 710 14.36 3.82 -16.12
N GLN A 711 14.08 4.59 -15.07
CA GLN A 711 12.87 4.38 -14.27
C GLN A 711 11.59 4.73 -15.05
N VAL A 712 11.58 5.81 -15.84
CA VAL A 712 10.43 6.19 -16.68
C VAL A 712 10.15 5.11 -17.73
N VAL A 713 11.19 4.64 -18.43
CA VAL A 713 11.07 3.57 -19.43
C VAL A 713 10.49 2.30 -18.80
N TYR A 714 10.93 1.96 -17.58
CA TYR A 714 10.39 0.81 -16.87
C TYR A 714 8.91 0.98 -16.53
N ILE A 715 8.49 2.14 -16.00
CA ILE A 715 7.08 2.41 -15.69
C ILE A 715 6.22 2.30 -16.96
N VAL A 716 6.62 2.96 -18.04
CA VAL A 716 5.84 2.97 -19.29
C VAL A 716 5.77 1.58 -19.92
N GLY A 717 6.85 0.78 -19.83
CA GLY A 717 6.91 -0.55 -20.45
C GLY A 717 6.24 -1.66 -19.63
N TRP A 718 6.40 -1.65 -18.30
CA TRP A 718 6.06 -2.80 -17.44
C TRP A 718 4.97 -2.51 -16.40
N CYS A 719 4.65 -1.26 -16.06
CA CYS A 719 3.63 -0.92 -15.07
C CYS A 719 2.26 -0.62 -15.72
N LYS A 720 1.72 -1.53 -16.53
CA LYS A 720 0.50 -1.30 -17.34
C LYS A 720 -0.79 -1.10 -16.54
N ASP A 721 -0.83 -1.55 -15.29
CA ASP A 721 -2.00 -1.41 -14.42
C ASP A 721 -2.04 -0.03 -13.74
N SER A 722 -0.88 0.48 -13.32
CA SER A 722 -0.74 1.77 -12.65
C SER A 722 -0.40 2.94 -13.58
N TRP A 723 0.01 2.66 -14.82
CA TRP A 723 0.28 3.66 -15.86
C TRP A 723 -0.55 3.40 -17.13
N LYS A 724 -1.57 4.25 -17.36
CA LYS A 724 -2.43 4.21 -18.56
C LYS A 724 -2.07 5.27 -19.60
N GLY A 725 -0.94 5.95 -19.43
CA GLY A 725 -0.51 7.07 -20.28
C GLY A 725 -0.81 8.45 -19.66
N LEU A 726 -0.58 9.49 -20.45
CA LEU A 726 -0.79 10.88 -20.01
C LEU A 726 -2.28 11.19 -19.88
N SER A 727 -2.67 11.88 -18.80
CA SER A 727 -4.06 12.18 -18.49
C SER A 727 -4.25 13.65 -18.14
N TRP A 728 -5.31 14.25 -18.68
CA TRP A 728 -5.74 15.61 -18.32
C TRP A 728 -6.17 15.74 -16.86
N LEU A 729 -6.50 14.62 -16.19
CA LEU A 729 -6.79 14.60 -14.75
C LEU A 729 -5.59 15.04 -13.91
N ALA A 730 -4.38 14.96 -14.46
CA ALA A 730 -3.16 15.44 -13.80
C ALA A 730 -3.13 16.97 -13.64
N LEU A 731 -3.96 17.74 -14.35
CA LEU A 731 -4.04 19.20 -14.21
C LEU A 731 -5.13 19.67 -13.24
N LYS A 732 -6.02 18.77 -12.79
CA LYS A 732 -7.06 19.10 -11.80
C LYS A 732 -6.53 19.03 -10.37
N GLU A 733 -7.07 19.87 -9.49
CA GLU A 733 -6.81 19.86 -8.03
C GLU A 733 -5.32 19.91 -7.64
N LEU A 734 -4.50 20.72 -8.35
CA LEU A 734 -3.06 20.85 -8.07
C LEU A 734 -2.77 21.57 -6.74
N TRP A 735 -3.62 22.50 -6.30
CA TRP A 735 -3.33 23.32 -5.12
C TRP A 735 -3.26 22.54 -3.79
N PRO A 736 -4.21 21.63 -3.46
CA PRO A 736 -4.08 20.75 -2.30
C PRO A 736 -2.79 19.92 -2.30
N PHE A 737 -2.38 19.44 -3.48
CA PHE A 737 -1.14 18.67 -3.65
C PHE A 737 0.10 19.55 -3.40
N VAL A 738 0.13 20.77 -3.94
CA VAL A 738 1.20 21.75 -3.71
C VAL A 738 1.35 22.03 -2.22
N LYS A 739 0.24 22.25 -1.50
CA LYS A 739 0.26 22.50 -0.04
C LYS A 739 0.90 21.35 0.72
N LEU A 740 0.57 20.10 0.38
CA LEU A 740 1.18 18.92 0.99
C LEU A 740 2.67 18.81 0.66
N SER A 741 3.02 18.99 -0.62
CA SER A 741 4.41 18.93 -1.10
C SER A 741 5.30 19.97 -0.42
N VAL A 742 4.82 21.21 -0.29
CA VAL A 742 5.54 22.29 0.40
C VAL A 742 5.69 21.98 1.88
N ALA A 743 4.66 21.45 2.55
CA ALA A 743 4.76 21.06 3.96
C ALA A 743 5.84 20.00 4.19
N SER A 744 5.91 18.99 3.32
CA SER A 744 6.98 17.98 3.40
C SER A 744 8.37 18.55 3.13
N ALA A 745 8.48 19.44 2.13
CA ALA A 745 9.73 20.12 1.82
C ALA A 745 10.23 20.93 3.02
N VAL A 746 9.36 21.71 3.65
CA VAL A 746 9.70 22.49 4.85
C VAL A 746 10.13 21.55 5.98
N MET A 747 9.39 20.46 6.23
CA MET A 747 9.73 19.49 7.28
C MET A 747 11.16 18.95 7.12
N ILE A 748 11.51 18.46 5.92
CA ILE A 748 12.82 17.87 5.62
C ILE A 748 13.92 18.95 5.59
N CYS A 749 13.66 20.12 5.00
CA CYS A 749 14.63 21.21 4.97
C CYS A 749 14.98 21.70 6.39
N LEU A 750 13.99 21.82 7.29
CA LEU A 750 14.24 22.20 8.69
C LEU A 750 15.14 21.17 9.42
N GLU A 751 14.98 19.88 9.15
CA GLU A 751 15.84 18.82 9.72
C GLU A 751 17.28 18.95 9.23
N ILE A 752 17.48 19.05 7.91
CA ILE A 752 18.81 19.10 7.32
C ILE A 752 19.53 20.42 7.65
N TRP A 753 18.85 21.55 7.51
CA TRP A 753 19.44 22.86 7.79
C TRP A 753 19.81 23.02 9.25
N TYR A 754 19.06 22.40 10.16
CA TYR A 754 19.43 22.34 11.55
C TYR A 754 20.82 21.71 11.71
N PHE A 755 21.04 20.50 11.19
CA PHE A 755 22.37 19.87 11.23
C PHE A 755 23.43 20.67 10.49
N MET A 756 23.14 21.30 9.35
CA MET A 756 24.14 22.14 8.65
C MET A 756 24.57 23.36 9.47
N THR A 757 23.69 23.87 10.33
CA THR A 757 24.00 25.00 11.21
C THR A 757 25.10 24.67 12.23
N ILE A 758 25.28 23.39 12.60
CA ILE A 758 26.36 23.00 13.54
C ILE A 758 27.75 23.32 12.98
N ILE A 759 27.96 23.05 11.70
CA ILE A 759 29.23 23.30 11.00
C ILE A 759 29.45 24.80 10.90
N VAL A 760 28.39 25.53 10.54
CA VAL A 760 28.37 27.00 10.43
C VAL A 760 28.78 27.66 11.75
N LEU A 761 28.17 27.25 12.87
CA LEU A 761 28.45 27.81 14.19
C LEU A 761 29.84 27.41 14.68
N THR A 762 30.23 26.15 14.50
CA THR A 762 31.55 25.67 14.93
C THR A 762 32.70 26.41 14.23
N GLY A 763 32.48 26.89 13.01
CA GLY A 763 33.46 27.68 12.25
C GLY A 763 33.77 29.07 12.82
N HIS A 764 32.98 29.60 13.76
CA HIS A 764 33.26 30.88 14.41
C HIS A 764 33.90 30.74 15.80
N LEU A 765 34.28 29.53 16.21
CA LEU A 765 35.04 29.31 17.44
C LEU A 765 36.51 29.72 17.27
N GLU A 766 37.20 30.03 18.36
CA GLU A 766 38.60 30.50 18.35
C GLU A 766 39.59 29.52 17.69
N ASN A 767 39.28 28.22 17.65
CA ASN A 767 40.09 27.17 16.99
C ASN A 767 39.29 26.44 15.90
N PRO A 768 38.93 27.11 14.79
CA PRO A 768 37.94 26.59 13.85
C PRO A 768 38.45 25.39 13.05
N VAL A 769 39.75 25.32 12.74
CA VAL A 769 40.34 24.19 11.98
C VAL A 769 40.16 22.87 12.73
N ILE A 770 40.50 22.83 14.02
CA ILE A 770 40.39 21.60 14.82
C ILE A 770 38.92 21.30 15.13
N ALA A 771 38.14 22.31 15.51
CA ALA A 771 36.75 22.14 15.90
C ALA A 771 35.90 21.63 14.72
N VAL A 772 35.99 22.28 13.56
CA VAL A 772 35.19 21.87 12.40
C VAL A 772 35.75 20.62 11.73
N GLY A 773 37.08 20.45 11.67
CA GLY A 773 37.69 19.24 11.13
C GLY A 773 37.30 17.98 11.91
N SER A 774 37.37 18.01 13.24
CA SER A 774 36.95 16.88 14.08
C SER A 774 35.45 16.62 14.01
N LEU A 775 34.62 17.68 13.98
CA LEU A 775 33.17 17.58 13.77
C LEU A 775 32.83 16.95 12.41
N SER A 776 33.52 17.35 11.33
CA SER A 776 33.28 16.86 9.98
C SER A 776 33.61 15.37 9.84
N ILE A 777 34.68 14.90 10.48
CA ILE A 777 35.00 13.46 10.56
C ILE A 777 33.84 12.69 11.21
N CYS A 778 33.33 13.18 12.34
CA CYS A 778 32.19 12.55 13.01
C CYS A 778 30.92 12.60 12.16
N MET A 779 30.63 13.72 11.50
CA MET A 779 29.43 13.90 10.68
C MET A 779 29.46 13.04 9.41
N ASN A 780 30.63 12.72 8.85
CA ASN A 780 30.74 11.75 7.76
C ASN A 780 30.28 10.34 8.18
N LEU A 781 30.70 9.88 9.37
CA LEU A 781 30.24 8.60 9.93
C LEU A 781 28.74 8.62 10.21
N ASN A 782 28.24 9.71 10.80
CA ASN A 782 26.80 9.91 10.98
C ASN A 782 26.04 9.91 9.64
N GLY A 783 26.63 10.46 8.58
CA GLY A 783 26.04 10.47 7.23
C GLY A 783 25.89 9.07 6.64
N TRP A 784 26.88 8.19 6.85
CA TRP A 784 26.79 6.78 6.40
C TRP A 784 25.66 6.03 7.08
N GLU A 785 25.50 6.19 8.40
CA GLU A 785 24.35 5.64 9.13
C GLU A 785 23.04 6.30 8.69
N GLY A 786 23.04 7.62 8.50
CA GLY A 786 21.87 8.37 8.03
C GLY A 786 21.31 7.84 6.72
N MET A 787 22.15 7.45 5.75
CA MET A 787 21.69 6.85 4.50
C MET A 787 20.94 5.53 4.70
N PHE A 788 21.34 4.74 5.70
CA PHE A 788 20.64 3.51 6.07
C PHE A 788 19.25 3.82 6.64
N PHE A 789 19.14 4.78 7.56
CA PHE A 789 17.84 5.16 8.15
C PHE A 789 16.93 5.95 7.21
N ILE A 790 17.47 6.65 6.21
CA ILE A 790 16.66 7.21 5.10
C ILE A 790 15.98 6.08 4.31
N GLY A 791 16.67 4.93 4.13
CA GLY A 791 16.07 3.73 3.54
C GLY A 791 14.91 3.18 4.37
N ILE A 792 15.08 3.08 5.69
CA ILE A 792 14.02 2.64 6.61
C ILE A 792 12.86 3.65 6.64
N ASN A 793 13.15 4.96 6.65
CA ASN A 793 12.16 6.04 6.57
C ASN A 793 11.24 5.84 5.36
N ALA A 794 11.80 5.66 4.16
CA ALA A 794 11.01 5.41 2.96
C ALA A 794 10.17 4.11 3.06
N ALA A 795 10.74 3.04 3.63
CA ALA A 795 10.04 1.77 3.79
C ALA A 795 8.84 1.87 4.75
N ILE A 796 9.01 2.49 5.93
CA ILE A 796 7.92 2.65 6.89
C ILE A 796 6.85 3.62 6.38
N SER A 797 7.25 4.68 5.67
CA SER A 797 6.34 5.62 5.04
C SER A 797 5.40 4.94 4.05
N VAL A 798 5.95 4.11 3.15
CA VAL A 798 5.17 3.28 2.22
C VAL A 798 4.30 2.27 2.97
N ARG A 799 4.83 1.58 3.98
CA ARG A 799 4.04 0.58 4.71
C ARG A 799 2.85 1.20 5.43
N VAL A 800 3.06 2.31 6.15
CA VAL A 800 1.99 3.00 6.87
C VAL A 800 0.96 3.55 5.90
N SER A 801 1.37 4.22 4.83
CA SER A 801 0.44 4.76 3.83
C SER A 801 -0.39 3.66 3.16
N ASN A 802 0.23 2.53 2.78
CA ASN A 802 -0.49 1.38 2.21
C ASN A 802 -1.50 0.79 3.21
N GLU A 803 -1.10 0.53 4.45
CA GLU A 803 -1.99 -0.07 5.46
C GLU A 803 -3.14 0.87 5.86
N LEU A 804 -2.89 2.18 5.90
CA LEU A 804 -3.94 3.18 6.11
C LEU A 804 -4.92 3.22 4.92
N GLY A 805 -4.40 3.19 3.69
CA GLY A 805 -5.20 3.11 2.47
C GLY A 805 -6.05 1.84 2.37
N SER A 806 -5.52 0.70 2.84
CA SER A 806 -6.24 -0.58 2.89
C SER A 806 -7.26 -0.70 4.03
N GLY A 807 -7.38 0.32 4.88
CA GLY A 807 -8.29 0.27 6.02
C GLY A 807 -7.87 -0.67 7.15
N HIS A 808 -6.55 -0.90 7.33
CA HIS A 808 -5.98 -1.81 8.32
C HIS A 808 -5.24 -1.06 9.45
N PRO A 809 -5.96 -0.42 10.39
CA PRO A 809 -5.35 0.44 11.41
C PRO A 809 -4.42 -0.33 12.37
N ARG A 810 -4.74 -1.60 12.65
CA ARG A 810 -3.91 -2.47 13.51
C ARG A 810 -2.58 -2.84 12.83
N ALA A 811 -2.60 -3.09 11.53
CA ALA A 811 -1.40 -3.44 10.77
C ALA A 811 -0.48 -2.21 10.60
N ALA A 812 -1.05 -1.02 10.38
CA ALA A 812 -0.31 0.24 10.40
C ALA A 812 0.40 0.45 11.75
N LYS A 813 -0.35 0.36 12.86
CA LYS A 813 0.19 0.48 14.22
C LYS A 813 1.31 -0.54 14.50
N TYR A 814 1.09 -1.80 14.10
CA TYR A 814 2.07 -2.87 14.30
C TYR A 814 3.36 -2.60 13.52
N SER A 815 3.25 -2.18 12.25
CA SER A 815 4.40 -1.84 11.40
C SER A 815 5.25 -0.74 12.01
N VAL A 816 4.62 0.29 12.59
CA VAL A 816 5.32 1.38 13.29
C VAL A 816 6.07 0.87 14.50
N PHE A 817 5.42 0.08 15.37
CA PHE A 817 6.03 -0.40 16.61
C PHE A 817 7.25 -1.28 16.33
N ILE A 818 7.14 -2.22 15.38
CA ILE A 818 8.24 -3.12 15.01
C ILE A 818 9.41 -2.34 14.42
N THR A 819 9.14 -1.44 13.47
CA THR A 819 10.22 -0.69 12.79
C THR A 819 10.95 0.25 13.74
N VAL A 820 10.23 0.90 14.66
CA VAL A 820 10.85 1.74 15.70
C VAL A 820 11.72 0.90 16.64
N ALA A 821 11.24 -0.28 17.05
CA ALA A 821 12.01 -1.17 17.92
C ALA A 821 13.28 -1.69 17.23
N GLU A 822 13.19 -2.12 15.97
CA GLU A 822 14.33 -2.55 15.16
C GLU A 822 15.35 -1.42 14.98
N SER A 823 14.87 -0.22 14.65
CA SER A 823 15.73 0.94 14.42
C SER A 823 16.45 1.36 15.70
N LEU A 824 15.77 1.32 16.85
CA LEU A 824 16.38 1.56 18.15
C LEU A 824 17.49 0.54 18.46
N LEU A 825 17.28 -0.75 18.15
CA LEU A 825 18.31 -1.78 18.35
C LEU A 825 19.54 -1.51 17.47
N ILE A 826 19.34 -1.15 16.20
CA ILE A 826 20.42 -0.80 15.28
C ILE A 826 21.17 0.44 15.78
N GLY A 827 20.45 1.48 16.22
CA GLY A 827 21.06 2.68 16.81
C GLY A 827 21.87 2.39 18.08
N ILE A 828 21.39 1.51 18.95
CA ILE A 828 22.14 1.08 20.15
C ILE A 828 23.44 0.36 19.73
N PHE A 829 23.38 -0.48 18.70
CA PHE A 829 24.57 -1.13 18.16
C PHE A 829 25.59 -0.12 17.62
N CYS A 830 25.15 0.83 16.79
CA CYS A 830 26.00 1.89 16.26
C CYS A 830 26.63 2.73 17.39
N MET A 831 25.83 3.10 18.39
CA MET A 831 26.30 3.82 19.59
C MET A 831 27.42 3.06 20.31
N VAL A 832 27.21 1.77 20.60
CA VAL A 832 28.20 0.91 21.26
C VAL A 832 29.47 0.78 20.40
N LEU A 833 29.31 0.57 19.09
CA LEU A 833 30.43 0.45 18.17
C LEU A 833 31.30 1.70 18.13
N ILE A 834 30.70 2.89 18.06
CA ILE A 834 31.44 4.17 18.10
C ILE A 834 32.17 4.36 19.43
N ILE A 835 31.52 4.05 20.56
CA ILE A 835 32.17 4.19 21.88
C ILE A 835 33.38 3.24 22.00
N LEU A 836 33.25 1.99 21.53
CA LEU A 836 34.34 1.02 21.55
C LEU A 836 35.50 1.39 20.63
N THR A 837 35.20 2.05 19.50
CA THR A 837 36.17 2.42 18.46
C THR A 837 36.65 3.87 18.57
N LYS A 838 36.23 4.63 19.59
CA LYS A 838 36.41 6.09 19.71
C LYS A 838 37.84 6.60 19.51
N ASP A 839 38.82 5.83 19.96
CA ASP A 839 40.25 6.20 19.87
C ASP A 839 40.91 5.75 18.57
N HIS A 840 40.16 5.07 17.69
CA HIS A 840 40.71 4.35 16.55
C HIS A 840 40.09 4.73 15.21
N PHE A 841 38.79 5.01 15.13
CA PHE A 841 38.14 5.24 13.83
C PHE A 841 38.65 6.50 13.12
N ALA A 842 39.13 7.50 13.86
CA ALA A 842 39.67 8.74 13.30
C ALA A 842 40.91 8.52 12.40
N LEU A 843 41.61 7.40 12.58
CA LEU A 843 42.77 7.01 11.76
C LEU A 843 42.42 6.72 10.30
N LEU A 844 41.15 6.44 10.01
CA LEU A 844 40.68 6.29 8.62
C LEU A 844 40.66 7.62 7.88
N PHE A 845 40.64 8.75 8.60
CA PHE A 845 40.45 10.09 8.04
C PHE A 845 41.69 10.97 8.17
N THR A 846 42.47 10.83 9.25
CA THR A 846 43.62 11.71 9.51
C THR A 846 44.75 11.02 10.26
N SER A 847 45.97 11.41 9.90
CA SER A 847 47.19 11.01 10.60
C SER A 847 47.55 11.93 11.78
N SER A 848 46.87 13.08 11.95
CA SER A 848 47.16 14.04 13.02
C SER A 848 46.67 13.56 14.39
N GLU A 849 47.58 13.38 15.34
CA GLU A 849 47.24 13.00 16.72
C GLU A 849 46.34 14.03 17.42
N LYS A 850 46.58 15.33 17.17
CA LYS A 850 45.77 16.42 17.75
C LYS A 850 44.32 16.30 17.29
N MET A 851 44.10 16.01 15.99
CA MET A 851 42.76 15.84 15.44
C MET A 851 42.11 14.53 15.94
N GLN A 852 42.86 13.42 16.00
CA GLN A 852 42.37 12.15 16.53
C GLN A 852 41.89 12.28 17.99
N LYS A 853 42.63 13.01 18.83
CA LYS A 853 42.22 13.31 20.22
C LYS A 853 40.95 14.16 20.29
N ALA A 854 40.80 15.14 19.40
CA ALA A 854 39.58 15.95 19.30
C ALA A 854 38.36 15.11 18.88
N VAL A 855 38.53 14.25 17.86
CA VAL A 855 37.48 13.31 17.40
C VAL A 855 37.09 12.33 18.51
N SER A 856 38.06 11.75 19.24
CA SER A 856 37.77 10.83 20.36
C SER A 856 36.94 11.49 21.46
N LYS A 857 37.16 12.78 21.75
CA LYS A 857 36.32 13.54 22.70
C LYS A 857 34.90 13.77 22.17
N LEU A 858 34.74 13.95 20.87
CA LEU A 858 33.43 14.13 20.22
C LEU A 858 32.68 12.81 19.97
N ALA A 859 33.39 11.68 19.96
CA ALA A 859 32.81 10.37 19.68
C ALA A 859 31.65 10.00 20.63
N TYR A 860 31.68 10.46 21.88
CA TYR A 860 30.56 10.26 22.80
C TYR A 860 29.28 10.99 22.35
N LEU A 861 29.42 12.21 21.84
CA LEU A 861 28.30 12.99 21.30
C LEU A 861 27.82 12.40 19.97
N LEU A 862 28.76 11.92 19.15
CA LEU A 862 28.44 11.17 17.94
C LEU A 862 27.60 9.93 18.28
N ALA A 863 28.02 9.12 19.25
CA ALA A 863 27.31 7.91 19.64
C ALA A 863 25.85 8.18 20.07
N VAL A 864 25.62 9.22 20.86
CA VAL A 864 24.26 9.65 21.24
C VAL A 864 23.49 10.17 20.02
N THR A 865 24.15 10.94 19.14
CA THR A 865 23.53 11.46 17.92
C THR A 865 23.08 10.33 17.00
N MET A 866 23.90 9.30 16.82
CA MET A 866 23.60 8.12 16.01
C MET A 866 22.40 7.35 16.57
N LEU A 867 22.31 7.19 17.89
CA LEU A 867 21.13 6.60 18.53
C LEU A 867 19.85 7.42 18.26
N LEU A 868 19.89 8.75 18.39
CA LEU A 868 18.71 9.58 18.13
C LEU A 868 18.33 9.58 16.64
N ASN A 869 19.33 9.65 15.76
CA ASN A 869 19.16 9.60 14.31
C ASN A 869 18.73 8.23 13.80
N SER A 870 18.75 7.18 14.63
CA SER A 870 18.14 5.90 14.29
C SER A 870 16.62 5.91 14.41
N VAL A 871 16.07 6.66 15.37
CA VAL A 871 14.63 6.67 15.67
C VAL A 871 13.93 7.81 14.95
N GLN A 872 14.54 8.99 14.92
CA GLN A 872 13.90 10.20 14.39
C GLN A 872 13.46 10.05 12.91
N PRO A 873 14.28 9.59 11.96
CA PRO A 873 13.87 9.46 10.57
C PRO A 873 12.73 8.46 10.37
N VAL A 874 12.68 7.41 11.19
CA VAL A 874 11.61 6.39 11.12
C VAL A 874 10.27 7.03 11.49
N ILE A 875 10.23 7.83 12.55
CA ILE A 875 9.01 8.50 12.97
C ILE A 875 8.62 9.62 11.99
N SER A 876 9.59 10.35 11.43
CA SER A 876 9.31 11.28 10.32
C SER A 876 8.72 10.53 9.12
N GLY A 877 9.19 9.32 8.79
CA GLY A 877 8.61 8.46 7.76
C GLY A 877 7.16 8.03 8.08
N VAL A 878 6.86 7.70 9.32
CA VAL A 878 5.48 7.42 9.78
C VAL A 878 4.58 8.65 9.55
N ALA A 879 5.08 9.85 9.88
CA ALA A 879 4.35 11.09 9.66
C ALA A 879 4.13 11.38 8.17
N VAL A 880 5.09 11.08 7.29
CA VAL A 880 4.90 11.16 5.84
C VAL A 880 3.82 10.17 5.40
N GLY A 881 3.91 8.89 5.77
CA GLY A 881 2.91 7.88 5.41
C GLY A 881 1.50 8.17 5.93
N GLY A 882 1.40 8.77 7.13
CA GLY A 882 0.15 9.21 7.76
C GLY A 882 -0.39 10.56 7.26
N GLY A 883 0.44 11.38 6.60
CA GLY A 883 0.06 12.71 6.11
C GLY A 883 0.15 13.84 7.15
N TRP A 884 0.97 13.68 8.20
CA TRP A 884 1.15 14.65 9.31
C TRP A 884 2.32 15.63 9.11
N GLN A 885 2.83 15.75 7.88
CA GLN A 885 4.05 16.51 7.57
C GLN A 885 4.03 17.96 8.10
N ALA A 886 2.88 18.64 8.00
CA ALA A 886 2.74 20.01 8.49
C ALA A 886 2.88 20.10 10.02
N LEU A 887 2.29 19.16 10.77
CA LEU A 887 2.42 19.09 12.23
C LEU A 887 3.90 18.89 12.63
N VAL A 888 4.59 17.97 11.95
CA VAL A 888 6.00 17.70 12.22
C VAL A 888 6.87 18.91 11.87
N ALA A 889 6.58 19.64 10.79
CA ALA A 889 7.29 20.88 10.47
C ALA A 889 7.20 21.93 11.59
N TYR A 890 6.02 22.12 12.20
CA TYR A 890 5.88 23.01 13.36
C TYR A 890 6.66 22.53 14.59
N ILE A 891 6.66 21.22 14.85
CA ILE A 891 7.42 20.63 15.95
C ILE A 891 8.93 20.82 15.72
N ASN A 892 9.41 20.60 14.48
CA ASN A 892 10.80 20.81 14.10
C ASN A 892 11.20 22.27 14.32
N LEU A 893 10.37 23.23 13.90
CA LEU A 893 10.64 24.66 14.13
C LEU A 893 10.82 24.99 15.62
N ALA A 894 9.92 24.50 16.48
CA ALA A 894 9.99 24.74 17.91
C ALA A 894 11.21 24.05 18.56
N CYS A 895 11.40 22.76 18.32
CA CYS A 895 12.44 21.99 19.00
C CYS A 895 13.84 22.36 18.53
N TYR A 896 14.02 22.57 17.22
CA TYR A 896 15.33 22.84 16.64
C TYR A 896 15.71 24.31 16.72
N TYR A 897 14.83 25.21 16.29
CA TYR A 897 15.20 26.62 16.11
C TYR A 897 14.85 27.51 17.31
N VAL A 898 13.78 27.19 18.06
CA VAL A 898 13.41 27.97 19.25
C VAL A 898 14.15 27.47 20.51
N ILE A 899 14.44 26.17 20.59
CA ILE A 899 15.04 25.57 21.79
C ILE A 899 16.49 25.13 21.53
N GLY A 900 16.71 24.21 20.60
CA GLY A 900 18.00 23.55 20.40
C GLY A 900 19.12 24.49 19.96
N LEU A 901 18.85 25.36 18.99
CA LEU A 901 19.85 26.29 18.43
C LEU A 901 20.23 27.39 19.43
N PRO A 902 19.30 28.07 20.14
CA PRO A 902 19.66 28.99 21.22
C PRO A 902 20.44 28.31 22.35
N LEU A 903 20.08 27.09 22.74
CA LEU A 903 20.82 26.33 23.74
C LEU A 903 22.23 25.98 23.26
N GLY A 904 22.38 25.59 21.99
CA GLY A 904 23.67 25.32 21.36
C GLY A 904 24.55 26.57 21.30
N PHE A 905 23.98 27.73 20.99
CA PHE A 905 24.69 29.01 21.02
C PHE A 905 25.14 29.37 22.43
N LEU A 906 24.24 29.27 23.42
CA LEU A 906 24.55 29.56 24.82
C LEU A 906 25.66 28.65 25.36
N LEU A 907 25.53 27.34 25.16
CA LEU A 907 26.53 26.36 25.63
C LEU A 907 27.84 26.48 24.84
N GLY A 908 27.77 26.77 23.54
CA GLY A 908 28.95 26.82 22.67
C GLY A 908 29.86 28.02 22.90
N TYR A 909 29.28 29.22 23.02
CA TYR A 909 30.04 30.47 23.08
C TYR A 909 30.18 31.03 24.49
N LYS A 910 29.17 30.86 25.35
CA LYS A 910 29.20 31.44 26.71
C LYS A 910 29.89 30.54 27.72
N THR A 911 29.94 29.23 27.47
CA THR A 911 30.63 28.27 28.34
C THR A 911 31.96 27.83 27.70
N ARG A 912 32.83 27.17 28.47
CA ARG A 912 34.11 26.64 27.98
C ARG A 912 33.99 25.36 27.14
N LEU A 913 32.77 24.96 26.76
CA LEU A 913 32.52 23.69 26.05
C LEU A 913 32.75 23.78 24.54
N GLY A 914 32.78 24.98 23.94
CA GLY A 914 33.05 25.16 22.51
C GLY A 914 32.16 24.30 21.62
N VAL A 915 32.75 23.52 20.70
CA VAL A 915 32.02 22.62 19.78
C VAL A 915 31.16 21.58 20.50
N GLN A 916 31.59 21.10 21.68
CA GLN A 916 30.79 20.16 22.48
C GLN A 916 29.52 20.83 22.99
N GLY A 917 29.59 22.10 23.38
CA GLY A 917 28.44 22.88 23.84
C GLY A 917 27.41 23.08 22.72
N ILE A 918 27.87 23.46 21.52
CA ILE A 918 27.00 23.62 20.35
C ILE A 918 26.28 22.30 20.04
N TRP A 919 27.04 21.21 19.94
CA TRP A 919 26.47 19.91 19.60
C TRP A 919 25.53 19.39 20.68
N MET A 920 25.84 19.57 21.97
CA MET A 920 24.95 19.18 23.08
C MET A 920 23.60 19.90 23.02
N GLY A 921 23.61 21.23 22.79
CA GLY A 921 22.36 21.98 22.62
C GLY A 921 21.55 21.49 21.43
N MET A 922 22.22 21.11 20.34
CA MET A 922 21.54 20.61 19.16
C MET A 922 20.96 19.19 19.33
N ILE A 923 21.70 18.32 20.00
CA ILE A 923 21.24 16.98 20.42
C ILE A 923 19.99 17.12 21.29
N PHE A 924 19.95 18.10 22.20
CA PHE A 924 18.77 18.34 23.03
C PHE A 924 17.52 18.68 22.21
N GLY A 925 17.64 19.53 21.18
CA GLY A 925 16.53 19.81 20.26
C GLY A 925 16.05 18.55 19.52
N THR A 926 17.00 17.72 19.06
CA THR A 926 16.70 16.42 18.39
C THR A 926 16.00 15.45 19.32
N PHE A 927 16.48 15.34 20.56
CA PHE A 927 15.89 14.51 21.60
C PHE A 927 14.47 14.96 21.94
N LEU A 928 14.25 16.26 22.17
CA LEU A 928 12.93 16.80 22.49
C LEU A 928 11.92 16.52 21.37
N GLN A 929 12.32 16.75 20.12
CA GLN A 929 11.50 16.45 18.95
C GLN A 929 11.15 14.96 18.88
N THR A 930 12.13 14.08 19.06
CA THR A 930 11.94 12.62 19.03
C THR A 930 10.94 12.19 20.10
N VAL A 931 11.06 12.71 21.33
CA VAL A 931 10.14 12.41 22.44
C VAL A 931 8.71 12.87 22.11
N ILE A 932 8.54 14.09 21.60
CA ILE A 932 7.22 14.63 21.24
C ILE A 932 6.57 13.77 20.15
N LEU A 933 7.32 13.41 19.10
CA LEU A 933 6.80 12.57 18.04
C LEU A 933 6.47 11.14 18.50
N CYS A 934 7.30 10.54 19.37
CA CYS A 934 6.98 9.26 20.02
C CYS A 934 5.65 9.33 20.79
N ILE A 935 5.41 10.41 21.54
CA ILE A 935 4.16 10.62 22.28
C ILE A 935 2.97 10.75 21.34
N ILE A 936 3.12 11.51 20.25
CA ILE A 936 2.07 11.66 19.23
C ILE A 936 1.72 10.29 18.65
N VAL A 937 2.71 9.55 18.14
CA VAL A 937 2.51 8.21 17.57
C VAL A 937 1.85 7.25 18.56
N TYR A 938 2.25 7.29 19.84
CA TYR A 938 1.67 6.47 20.88
C TYR A 938 0.20 6.81 21.15
N LYS A 939 -0.16 8.10 21.08
CA LYS A 939 -1.53 8.59 21.31
C LYS A 939 -2.42 8.57 20.06
N THR A 940 -1.85 8.40 18.87
CA THR A 940 -2.61 8.38 17.62
C THR A 940 -3.68 7.28 17.63
N ASN A 941 -4.93 7.68 17.36
CA ASN A 941 -6.00 6.73 17.07
C ASN A 941 -5.93 6.31 15.60
N TRP A 942 -5.36 5.15 15.35
CA TRP A 942 -5.16 4.63 14.00
C TRP A 942 -6.45 4.40 13.22
N ASN A 943 -7.61 4.24 13.89
CA ASN A 943 -8.90 4.15 13.18
C ASN A 943 -9.31 5.50 12.57
N ASP A 944 -9.07 6.59 13.30
CA ASP A 944 -9.38 7.94 12.81
C ASP A 944 -8.47 8.32 11.64
N GLU A 945 -7.21 7.87 11.68
CA GLU A 945 -6.25 8.07 10.59
C GLU A 945 -6.65 7.33 9.31
N VAL A 946 -7.22 6.13 9.43
CA VAL A 946 -7.80 5.41 8.28
C VAL A 946 -8.99 6.17 7.70
N ALA A 947 -9.86 6.73 8.55
CA ALA A 947 -10.99 7.54 8.10
C ALA A 947 -10.50 8.79 7.35
N GLN A 948 -9.50 9.49 7.89
CA GLN A 948 -8.87 10.64 7.24
C GLN A 948 -8.17 10.29 5.93
N ALA A 949 -7.48 9.14 5.85
CA ALA A 949 -6.86 8.65 4.62
C ALA A 949 -7.93 8.40 3.53
N SER A 950 -9.06 7.82 3.91
CA SER A 950 -10.20 7.59 3.00
C SER A 950 -10.81 8.91 2.50
N GLU A 951 -10.96 9.90 3.38
CA GLU A 951 -11.45 11.24 2.99
C GLU A 951 -10.48 11.97 2.05
N ARG A 952 -9.17 11.90 2.33
CA ARG A 952 -8.12 12.46 1.46
C ARG A 952 -8.18 11.83 0.06
N MET A 953 -8.33 10.51 -0.01
CA MET A 953 -8.50 9.79 -1.27
C MET A 953 -9.73 10.26 -2.06
N ARG A 954 -10.88 10.46 -1.39
CA ARG A 954 -12.09 11.00 -2.00
C ARG A 954 -11.84 12.37 -2.63
N LYS A 955 -11.25 13.30 -1.87
CA LYS A 955 -10.97 14.67 -2.31
C LYS A 955 -10.01 14.74 -3.51
N TRP A 956 -9.01 13.85 -3.56
CA TRP A 956 -7.95 13.90 -4.56
C TRP A 956 -8.23 13.10 -5.84
N SER A 957 -9.24 12.22 -5.81
CA SER A 957 -9.77 11.53 -6.99
C SER A 957 -10.42 12.48 -8.01
N GLY A 958 -10.76 13.72 -7.61
CA GLY A 958 -11.38 14.71 -8.49
C GLY A 958 -12.85 14.41 -8.82
N ILE A 959 -13.48 13.47 -8.11
CA ILE A 959 -14.93 13.26 -8.08
C ILE A 959 -15.50 14.34 -7.15
N SER A 960 -15.84 15.50 -7.70
CA SER A 960 -16.49 16.57 -6.95
C SER A 960 -17.90 16.16 -6.53
N ASP A 961 -18.25 16.50 -5.28
CA ASP A 961 -19.61 16.51 -4.75
C ASP A 961 -20.50 17.41 -5.63
N GLU A 962 -21.27 16.84 -6.55
CA GLU A 962 -22.45 17.48 -7.14
C GLU A 962 -23.74 17.14 -6.35
N SER A 963 -23.64 16.66 -5.12
CA SER A 963 -24.79 16.43 -4.22
C SER A 963 -24.84 17.49 -3.12
N GLY A 964 -24.91 18.76 -3.50
CA GLY A 964 -24.88 19.86 -2.54
C GLY A 964 -25.41 21.20 -3.05
N THR A 965 -26.39 21.20 -3.98
CA THR A 965 -27.37 22.28 -4.16
C THR A 965 -28.33 21.89 -5.29
N GLN A 966 -29.43 21.23 -4.94
CA GLN A 966 -30.80 21.54 -5.37
C GLN A 966 -31.78 20.72 -4.56
#